data_AF-A0AAI9T103-F1
#
_entry.id   AF-A0AAI9T103-F1
#
_cell.length_a   1.000
_cell.length_b   1.000
_cell.length_c   1.000
_cell.angle_alpha   90.00
_cell.angle_beta   90.00
_cell.angle_gamma   90.00
#
_symmetry.space_group_name_H-M   'P 1'
#
loop_
_entity.id
_entity.type
_entity.pdbx_description
1 polymer ?
#
loop_
_entity_poly.entity_id
_entity_poly.type
_entity_poly.pdbx_seq_one_letter_code
_entity_poly.pdbx_strand_id
1 'polypeptide(L)'
;MATERDLTSNTPRFSIRSPQGDGPRSDDQETFIEYDSRNPFADDFADISSFSSSSQNQRLQQQQQQQQQSIQNLHQPPLPPHLDNSYQTSQYGKPITTYDDYNLNNNSSSHLIQENSSTEDSRFLNKDYSYNNYGNSSTYSNNKLSPGSPAEFDRYPSMAGSRVVSSTSLVSQLYPQQGNKNQTTDRYSSQSHSSNSLDGSSVKSLPIHPNDLSPFGGYPESSFPLSIDEKEPDDYLHNPDPVLDAEYDKNRFLHDIKNLDKRSLGGLLGLIGMALACLAVFVVLPAVTYTGVTDHKKPEVFEILTHYSYPMLSAIRQTLIDPDTPEEAMQKVSRSGEMWPLVFSDEFNAEGRTFYEGDDQFFTAPDLHYDATKDLEWYDPDAVTTKNGTLTLQMDAFKNHNLFYRSGMIQSWNKMCFTQGRIEISAKLPNYGNVTGLWPGLWTMGNLGRPGYLASTEGVWPYTYDSCDAGITPNQSSPDGISYLPGQRLNKCTCPGESHPNPGVGRGAPEIDIIEGEVMTDSTGKKKNNGVASQSLQLAPMDIWYMPDYDFIEIRNASISTMNTYAGGPFQQAFSATTMLNTDWYEKGEGPRYYQNYGYEYLNDDDLGYIRWYVGQDPTLTVHSYALHPDGNINWRRIAKEPMSIIMNLGISNNWAYIDWNSISFPVIMQVDYVRVYQPSNATNVGCDPDDYPTYDYIQQHLNVYENVNLTSFEAGGYTFPKNTLTGCH
;
A
#
# COMPACT_ATOMS: atom_id res chain seq x y z
N MET A 1 26.32 18.51 -34.06
CA MET A 1 27.15 17.41 -33.54
C MET A 1 26.83 17.31 -32.07
N ALA A 2 26.36 16.15 -31.60
CA ALA A 2 26.24 15.93 -30.16
C ALA A 2 27.64 15.89 -29.54
N THR A 3 27.77 16.26 -28.28
CA THR A 3 28.96 15.99 -27.47
C THR A 3 29.11 14.48 -27.28
N GLU A 4 30.34 13.98 -27.25
CA GLU A 4 30.61 12.59 -26.87
C GLU A 4 30.24 12.41 -25.39
N ARG A 5 29.05 11.87 -25.14
CA ARG A 5 28.70 11.30 -23.84
C ARG A 5 29.40 9.96 -23.72
N ASP A 6 30.19 9.79 -22.67
CA ASP A 6 30.63 8.47 -22.23
C ASP A 6 29.40 7.66 -21.81
N LEU A 7 29.03 6.65 -22.61
CA LEU A 7 27.90 5.76 -22.33
C LEU A 7 28.28 4.60 -21.40
N THR A 8 29.52 4.57 -20.89
CA THR A 8 29.99 3.60 -19.88
C THR A 8 30.01 4.16 -18.45
N SER A 9 29.68 5.43 -18.25
CA SER A 9 29.51 6.02 -16.91
C SER A 9 28.40 7.07 -16.86
N ASN A 10 27.76 7.22 -15.68
CA ASN A 10 26.75 8.27 -15.44
C ASN A 10 27.38 9.67 -15.19
N THR A 11 28.68 9.84 -15.41
CA THR A 11 29.45 11.04 -15.04
C THR A 11 30.05 11.77 -16.24
N PRO A 12 29.59 12.98 -16.58
CA PRO A 12 30.34 13.88 -17.46
C PRO A 12 31.67 14.28 -16.79
N ARG A 13 32.82 13.98 -17.42
CA ARG A 13 34.12 14.45 -16.92
C ARG A 13 34.36 15.91 -17.29
N PHE A 14 34.14 16.82 -16.35
CA PHE A 14 34.56 18.23 -16.47
C PHE A 14 36.08 18.34 -16.69
N SER A 15 36.52 18.62 -17.92
CA SER A 15 37.94 18.81 -18.22
C SER A 15 38.41 20.21 -17.82
N ILE A 16 38.78 20.39 -16.55
CA ILE A 16 39.36 21.64 -16.04
C ILE A 16 40.74 21.87 -16.68
N ARG A 17 40.79 22.65 -17.77
CA ARG A 17 42.04 23.17 -18.34
C ARG A 17 42.57 24.34 -17.51
N SER A 18 43.39 24.04 -16.51
CA SER A 18 44.32 25.03 -15.95
C SER A 18 45.38 25.45 -17.00
N PRO A 19 45.92 26.68 -16.93
CA PRO A 19 46.66 27.30 -18.03
C PRO A 19 48.10 26.78 -18.22
N GLN A 20 48.69 27.17 -19.36
CA GLN A 20 49.96 26.71 -19.91
C GLN A 20 51.19 26.99 -19.01
N GLY A 21 52.20 26.11 -19.12
CA GLY A 21 53.58 26.32 -18.66
C GLY A 21 54.56 25.54 -19.55
N ASP A 22 55.74 26.11 -19.82
CA ASP A 22 56.65 25.67 -20.89
C ASP A 22 57.63 24.53 -20.52
N GLY A 23 58.05 23.73 -21.50
CA GLY A 23 59.23 22.84 -21.39
C GLY A 23 59.27 21.64 -22.37
N PRO A 24 60.30 21.48 -23.24
CA PRO A 24 60.35 20.39 -24.23
C PRO A 24 61.47 19.34 -24.04
N ARG A 25 61.39 18.26 -24.84
CA ARG A 25 62.29 17.06 -24.97
C ARG A 25 62.00 15.92 -23.96
N SER A 26 62.31 14.66 -24.28
CA SER A 26 63.07 14.08 -25.42
C SER A 26 62.36 12.89 -26.09
N ASP A 27 62.96 12.39 -27.16
CA ASP A 27 62.61 11.17 -27.90
C ASP A 27 62.72 9.89 -27.04
N ASP A 28 61.95 8.85 -27.40
CA ASP A 28 62.49 7.52 -27.74
C ASP A 28 61.41 6.66 -28.44
N GLN A 29 61.84 5.66 -29.23
CA GLN A 29 60.97 4.69 -29.91
C GLN A 29 61.08 3.32 -29.23
N GLU A 30 59.99 2.55 -29.12
CA GLU A 30 59.85 1.25 -29.84
C GLU A 30 58.58 0.42 -29.51
N THR A 31 58.29 -0.52 -30.42
CA THR A 31 57.43 -1.71 -30.29
C THR A 31 56.01 -1.60 -29.71
N PHE A 32 55.01 -1.73 -30.60
CA PHE A 32 53.74 -2.38 -30.25
C PHE A 32 53.94 -3.89 -30.11
N ILE A 33 53.22 -4.54 -29.20
CA ILE A 33 52.97 -5.99 -29.22
C ILE A 33 51.46 -6.19 -29.25
N GLU A 34 50.98 -6.76 -30.34
CA GLU A 34 49.58 -7.04 -30.61
C GLU A 34 49.25 -8.47 -30.12
N TYR A 35 48.26 -8.61 -29.23
CA TYR A 35 47.79 -9.92 -28.74
C TYR A 35 46.36 -10.20 -29.24
N ASP A 36 46.29 -10.94 -30.33
CA ASP A 36 45.07 -11.49 -30.94
C ASP A 36 44.36 -12.43 -29.93
N SER A 37 43.16 -12.04 -29.49
CA SER A 37 42.36 -12.76 -28.48
C SER A 37 41.19 -13.49 -29.12
N ARG A 38 41.47 -14.70 -29.62
CA ARG A 38 40.49 -15.51 -30.35
C ARG A 38 39.42 -16.13 -29.44
N ASN A 39 38.19 -16.07 -29.92
CA ASN A 39 37.03 -16.76 -29.33
C ASN A 39 37.22 -18.30 -29.43
N PRO A 40 37.18 -19.06 -28.31
CA PRO A 40 37.41 -20.50 -28.30
C PRO A 40 36.16 -21.35 -28.64
N PHE A 41 35.06 -20.75 -29.08
CA PHE A 41 33.79 -21.45 -29.36
C PHE A 41 33.33 -21.40 -30.83
N ALA A 42 34.25 -21.10 -31.76
CA ALA A 42 33.96 -21.00 -33.19
C ALA A 42 34.74 -22.04 -34.01
N ASP A 43 34.29 -23.30 -33.98
CA ASP A 43 34.74 -24.37 -34.89
C ASP A 43 33.56 -24.92 -35.72
N ASP A 44 33.82 -25.14 -37.01
CA ASP A 44 33.11 -25.98 -37.98
C ASP A 44 31.56 -26.05 -37.97
N PHE A 45 30.96 -25.34 -38.93
CA PHE A 45 30.53 -26.01 -40.18
C PHE A 45 30.32 -25.00 -41.32
N ALA A 46 31.26 -24.98 -42.26
CA ALA A 46 31.12 -24.27 -43.54
C ALA A 46 31.66 -25.13 -44.69
N ASP A 47 30.75 -25.67 -45.51
CA ASP A 47 30.90 -25.68 -46.97
C ASP A 47 29.66 -26.26 -47.67
N ILE A 48 29.14 -25.56 -48.68
CA ILE A 48 28.98 -26.08 -50.05
C ILE A 48 28.66 -24.94 -51.02
N SER A 49 29.36 -24.97 -52.15
CA SER A 49 29.46 -23.93 -53.17
C SER A 49 28.14 -23.32 -53.69
N SER A 50 28.22 -22.01 -53.86
CA SER A 50 27.60 -21.19 -54.90
C SER A 50 27.29 -21.90 -56.24
N PHE A 51 26.18 -21.50 -56.86
CA PHE A 51 25.97 -21.60 -58.31
C PHE A 51 25.29 -20.33 -58.82
N SER A 52 25.34 -20.08 -60.14
CA SER A 52 25.09 -18.76 -60.72
C SER A 52 24.08 -18.74 -61.88
N SER A 53 23.81 -17.53 -62.36
CA SER A 53 23.15 -17.16 -63.63
C SER A 53 21.61 -17.17 -63.69
N SER A 54 21.10 -15.94 -63.76
CA SER A 54 19.95 -15.48 -64.55
C SER A 54 19.32 -16.46 -65.54
N SER A 55 18.00 -16.71 -65.41
CA SER A 55 17.02 -16.28 -66.43
C SER A 55 15.58 -16.69 -66.08
N GLN A 56 14.66 -15.73 -66.04
CA GLN A 56 13.40 -15.75 -66.80
C GLN A 56 12.62 -14.45 -66.57
N ASN A 57 12.51 -13.67 -67.63
CA ASN A 57 11.49 -12.63 -67.77
C ASN A 57 10.49 -13.10 -68.85
N GLN A 58 9.30 -12.50 -68.93
CA GLN A 58 8.14 -12.90 -69.73
C GLN A 58 7.28 -14.06 -69.18
N ARG A 59 6.20 -13.70 -68.48
CA ARG A 59 4.82 -13.92 -68.98
C ARG A 59 3.80 -13.09 -68.20
N LEU A 60 3.08 -12.22 -68.93
CA LEU A 60 1.75 -11.66 -68.61
C LEU A 60 1.63 -10.87 -67.28
N GLN A 61 1.33 -9.58 -67.21
CA GLN A 61 0.79 -8.64 -68.21
C GLN A 61 -0.44 -9.13 -68.98
N GLN A 62 -1.59 -9.14 -68.30
CA GLN A 62 -2.89 -8.81 -68.87
C GLN A 62 -3.86 -8.34 -67.76
N GLN A 63 -4.91 -7.61 -68.13
CA GLN A 63 -6.00 -7.12 -67.25
C GLN A 63 -5.65 -6.04 -66.20
N GLN A 64 -5.23 -4.88 -66.70
CA GLN A 64 -5.84 -3.61 -66.24
C GLN A 64 -6.63 -2.99 -67.41
N GLN A 65 -7.45 -1.98 -67.09
CA GLN A 65 -8.30 -1.19 -67.99
C GLN A 65 -9.53 -1.90 -68.60
N GLN A 66 -10.70 -1.63 -68.00
CA GLN A 66 -11.87 -1.21 -68.79
C GLN A 66 -12.80 -0.29 -67.98
N GLN A 67 -13.37 0.70 -68.69
CA GLN A 67 -14.54 1.53 -68.34
C GLN A 67 -14.44 2.50 -67.14
N GLN A 68 -14.01 3.72 -67.47
CA GLN A 68 -14.66 4.95 -66.95
C GLN A 68 -15.81 5.36 -67.91
N GLN A 69 -16.65 6.31 -67.44
CA GLN A 69 -17.55 7.23 -68.18
C GLN A 69 -19.07 6.94 -68.24
N SER A 70 -19.82 7.59 -67.34
CA SER A 70 -21.13 8.26 -67.57
C SER A 70 -21.45 9.09 -66.31
N ILE A 71 -21.07 10.37 -66.20
CA ILE A 71 -21.63 11.59 -66.82
C ILE A 71 -23.01 12.02 -66.25
N GLN A 72 -22.96 12.95 -65.29
CA GLN A 72 -23.84 14.11 -65.04
C GLN A 72 -25.38 13.96 -65.00
N ASN A 73 -26.00 14.24 -63.84
CA ASN A 73 -26.68 15.53 -63.52
C ASN A 73 -27.69 15.45 -62.34
N LEU A 74 -27.60 16.41 -61.40
CA LEU A 74 -28.63 17.00 -60.50
C LEU A 74 -27.91 17.61 -59.27
N HIS A 75 -27.53 18.90 -59.21
CA HIS A 75 -28.29 20.16 -59.10
C HIS A 75 -29.00 20.44 -57.75
N GLN A 76 -28.34 21.29 -56.95
CA GLN A 76 -28.82 22.25 -55.94
C GLN A 76 -29.23 21.78 -54.51
N PRO A 77 -29.02 22.65 -53.47
CA PRO A 77 -29.21 22.33 -52.05
C PRO A 77 -30.44 23.00 -51.39
N PRO A 78 -30.83 22.58 -50.17
CA PRO A 78 -31.72 23.34 -49.29
C PRO A 78 -30.97 24.26 -48.30
N LEU A 79 -31.56 25.42 -47.99
CA LEU A 79 -31.18 26.33 -46.91
C LEU A 79 -32.01 26.03 -45.62
N PRO A 80 -31.61 26.51 -44.43
CA PRO A 80 -32.12 25.99 -43.15
C PRO A 80 -33.42 26.67 -42.65
N PRO A 81 -34.21 25.99 -41.79
CA PRO A 81 -35.28 26.61 -41.02
C PRO A 81 -34.78 27.12 -39.65
N HIS A 82 -34.90 28.44 -39.46
CA HIS A 82 -35.26 29.19 -38.24
C HIS A 82 -34.94 28.68 -36.82
N LEU A 83 -34.47 29.64 -36.00
CA LEU A 83 -34.53 29.60 -34.53
C LEU A 83 -35.98 29.36 -34.05
N ASP A 84 -36.12 28.70 -32.91
CA ASP A 84 -37.23 28.97 -32.00
C ASP A 84 -36.71 29.17 -30.56
N ASN A 85 -37.17 30.21 -29.88
CA ASN A 85 -36.62 30.65 -28.59
C ASN A 85 -37.48 30.10 -27.44
N SER A 86 -36.99 29.10 -26.72
CA SER A 86 -37.59 28.64 -25.46
C SER A 86 -36.61 28.79 -24.29
N TYR A 87 -36.74 29.89 -23.55
CA TYR A 87 -36.12 30.04 -22.24
C TYR A 87 -36.79 29.07 -21.25
N GLN A 88 -36.08 28.02 -20.83
CA GLN A 88 -36.40 27.30 -19.60
C GLN A 88 -35.25 27.46 -18.59
N THR A 89 -35.48 28.36 -17.63
CA THR A 89 -34.59 28.58 -16.48
C THR A 89 -34.72 27.45 -15.46
N SER A 90 -33.94 26.39 -15.63
CA SER A 90 -33.77 25.35 -14.61
C SER A 90 -32.74 25.79 -13.56
N GLN A 91 -33.20 26.37 -12.45
CA GLN A 91 -32.36 26.59 -11.26
C GLN A 91 -31.98 25.24 -10.64
N TYR A 92 -30.69 24.86 -10.67
CA TYR A 92 -30.15 23.88 -9.74
C TYR A 92 -28.74 24.28 -9.28
N GLY A 93 -28.71 24.97 -8.15
CA GLY A 93 -27.51 25.20 -7.35
C GLY A 93 -27.80 24.89 -5.89
N LYS A 94 -27.34 23.71 -5.42
CA LYS A 94 -27.10 23.40 -4.01
C LYS A 94 -25.94 22.41 -3.93
N PRO A 95 -24.93 22.63 -3.07
CA PRO A 95 -23.84 21.68 -2.87
C PRO A 95 -24.36 20.43 -2.15
N ILE A 96 -23.76 19.27 -2.46
CA ILE A 96 -23.91 18.07 -1.65
C ILE A 96 -23.10 18.28 -0.37
N THR A 97 -23.76 18.15 0.78
CA THR A 97 -23.12 18.18 2.10
C THR A 97 -23.13 16.77 2.66
N THR A 98 -22.01 16.08 2.60
CA THR A 98 -21.77 14.85 3.36
C THR A 98 -21.26 15.25 4.74
N TYR A 99 -22.04 14.92 5.77
CA TYR A 99 -21.72 15.20 7.17
C TYR A 99 -20.83 14.07 7.73
N ASP A 100 -19.72 14.43 8.36
CA ASP A 100 -19.10 13.58 9.38
C ASP A 100 -19.94 13.64 10.67
N ASP A 101 -20.27 12.48 11.24
CA ASP A 101 -20.41 12.37 12.70
C ASP A 101 -20.23 10.90 13.16
N TYR A 102 -19.04 10.58 13.65
CA TYR A 102 -18.75 9.31 14.34
C TYR A 102 -18.37 9.61 15.79
N ASN A 103 -19.35 9.52 16.70
CA ASN A 103 -19.08 9.51 18.14
C ASN A 103 -19.91 8.47 18.89
N LEU A 104 -19.19 7.52 19.48
CA LEU A 104 -19.43 6.84 20.75
C LEU A 104 -20.81 7.05 21.43
N ASN A 105 -21.50 5.94 21.71
CA ASN A 105 -21.71 5.58 23.12
C ASN A 105 -22.13 4.13 23.36
N ASN A 106 -21.88 3.69 24.61
CA ASN A 106 -22.38 2.42 25.14
C ASN A 106 -23.89 2.51 25.41
N ASN A 107 -24.63 1.41 25.21
CA ASN A 107 -25.13 0.68 26.38
C ASN A 107 -25.71 -0.71 26.08
N SER A 108 -25.65 -1.55 27.11
CA SER A 108 -26.03 -2.97 27.07
C SER A 108 -27.51 -3.22 27.35
N SER A 109 -27.93 -4.44 26.98
CA SER A 109 -28.67 -5.42 27.81
C SER A 109 -30.16 -5.69 27.56
N SER A 110 -30.52 -6.95 27.86
CA SER A 110 -31.88 -7.48 28.12
C SER A 110 -32.79 -7.71 26.88
N HIS A 111 -33.60 -8.77 26.78
CA HIS A 111 -33.62 -10.08 27.47
C HIS A 111 -34.54 -11.08 26.70
N LEU A 112 -34.61 -12.33 27.17
CA LEU A 112 -35.56 -13.43 26.79
C LEU A 112 -35.25 -14.18 25.46
N ILE A 113 -35.74 -15.41 25.21
CA ILE A 113 -35.79 -16.73 25.92
C ILE A 113 -36.68 -17.69 25.07
N GLN A 114 -36.41 -19.02 25.11
CA GLN A 114 -37.26 -20.13 24.58
C GLN A 114 -37.45 -20.25 23.03
N GLU A 115 -37.65 -21.43 22.41
CA GLU A 115 -37.52 -22.85 22.83
C GLU A 115 -37.40 -23.84 21.63
N ASN A 116 -37.13 -25.12 21.92
CA ASN A 116 -37.48 -26.35 21.16
C ASN A 116 -36.94 -26.65 19.74
N SER A 117 -35.85 -27.44 19.74
CA SER A 117 -35.78 -28.83 19.21
C SER A 117 -36.40 -29.22 17.85
N SER A 118 -35.58 -29.88 17.01
CA SER A 118 -36.00 -31.06 16.22
C SER A 118 -34.85 -32.07 16.07
N THR A 119 -35.19 -33.36 16.08
CA THR A 119 -34.33 -34.50 15.72
C THR A 119 -34.57 -34.85 14.23
N GLU A 120 -33.86 -35.75 13.54
CA GLU A 120 -32.92 -36.84 13.90
C GLU A 120 -31.76 -36.90 12.87
N ASP A 121 -30.67 -37.60 13.19
CA ASP A 121 -30.34 -38.86 12.47
C ASP A 121 -29.34 -39.71 13.30
N SER A 122 -29.11 -40.98 12.93
CA SER A 122 -28.27 -41.91 13.70
C SER A 122 -27.68 -43.06 12.86
N ARG A 123 -26.89 -43.94 13.53
CA ARG A 123 -26.11 -45.11 13.02
C ARG A 123 -24.67 -44.77 12.59
N PHE A 124 -23.66 -45.62 12.80
CA PHE A 124 -23.57 -46.84 13.63
C PHE A 124 -22.09 -47.13 13.92
N LEU A 125 -21.74 -47.51 15.17
CA LEU A 125 -20.94 -48.70 15.52
C LEU A 125 -20.61 -48.72 17.02
N ASN A 126 -20.72 -49.89 17.65
CA ASN A 126 -20.32 -50.12 19.05
C ASN A 126 -20.09 -51.63 19.29
N LYS A 127 -18.99 -51.99 19.98
CA LYS A 127 -18.59 -53.33 20.46
C LYS A 127 -17.33 -53.17 21.35
N ASP A 128 -17.09 -53.93 22.41
CA ASP A 128 -17.94 -54.90 23.12
C ASP A 128 -17.44 -55.12 24.56
N TYR A 129 -18.18 -55.88 25.37
CA TYR A 129 -17.88 -56.17 26.80
C TYR A 129 -16.63 -57.05 27.05
N SER A 130 -16.00 -56.89 28.23
CA SER A 130 -15.82 -58.02 29.17
C SER A 130 -15.51 -57.58 30.62
N TYR A 131 -15.82 -58.44 31.59
CA TYR A 131 -15.54 -58.33 33.03
C TYR A 131 -14.76 -59.58 33.46
N ASN A 132 -13.77 -59.46 34.35
CA ASN A 132 -13.21 -60.63 35.02
C ASN A 132 -12.54 -60.32 36.37
N ASN A 133 -12.31 -61.36 37.16
CA ASN A 133 -11.95 -61.32 38.60
C ASN A 133 -10.65 -62.11 38.89
N TYR A 134 -10.28 -62.25 40.17
CA TYR A 134 -9.03 -62.80 40.75
C TYR A 134 -7.80 -61.87 40.68
N GLY A 135 -6.93 -61.79 41.70
CA GLY A 135 -7.02 -62.33 43.07
C GLY A 135 -5.66 -62.56 43.75
N ASN A 136 -5.56 -62.39 45.08
CA ASN A 136 -4.37 -62.58 45.95
C ASN A 136 -3.15 -61.69 45.58
N SER A 137 -2.24 -61.22 46.45
CA SER A 137 -1.80 -61.48 47.83
C SER A 137 -0.95 -60.25 48.26
N SER A 138 -0.46 -60.00 49.49
CA SER A 138 -0.41 -60.77 50.74
C SER A 138 -0.45 -59.82 51.94
N THR A 139 -0.97 -60.30 53.07
CA THR A 139 -0.86 -59.63 54.38
C THR A 139 0.58 -59.56 54.88
N TYR A 140 0.96 -58.46 55.54
CA TYR A 140 1.93 -58.52 56.64
C TYR A 140 1.48 -57.61 57.79
N SER A 141 0.96 -58.23 58.84
CA SER A 141 0.62 -57.59 60.11
C SER A 141 1.50 -58.21 61.19
N ASN A 142 2.12 -57.38 62.04
CA ASN A 142 1.85 -57.40 63.49
C ASN A 142 2.82 -56.52 64.30
N ASN A 143 2.21 -55.60 65.03
CA ASN A 143 2.41 -55.37 66.47
C ASN A 143 3.83 -55.22 67.04
N LYS A 144 4.07 -54.05 67.63
CA LYS A 144 4.27 -53.98 69.08
C LYS A 144 3.80 -52.65 69.65
N LEU A 145 2.68 -52.66 70.39
CA LEU A 145 2.38 -51.63 71.37
C LEU A 145 3.22 -51.86 72.63
N SER A 146 3.55 -50.78 73.31
CA SER A 146 3.84 -50.75 74.75
C SER A 146 3.27 -49.43 75.31
N PRO A 147 2.73 -49.38 76.55
CA PRO A 147 1.76 -48.35 76.93
C PRO A 147 2.37 -47.12 77.62
N GLY A 148 1.65 -45.99 77.59
CA GLY A 148 1.99 -44.79 78.35
C GLY A 148 0.97 -43.64 78.25
N SER A 149 -0.02 -43.64 79.16
CA SER A 149 -1.03 -42.56 79.40
C SER A 149 -2.00 -42.19 78.24
N PRO A 150 -3.23 -41.76 78.55
CA PRO A 150 -4.19 -41.26 77.56
C PRO A 150 -3.95 -39.78 77.23
N ALA A 151 -4.51 -39.33 76.10
CA ALA A 151 -4.81 -37.92 75.85
C ALA A 151 -6.30 -37.67 76.18
N GLU A 152 -6.61 -36.48 76.68
CA GLU A 152 -7.98 -36.03 76.93
C GLU A 152 -8.69 -35.61 75.62
N PHE A 153 -9.99 -35.33 75.69
CA PHE A 153 -10.85 -34.78 74.61
C PHE A 153 -11.43 -35.75 73.54
N ASP A 154 -11.55 -37.05 73.82
CA ASP A 154 -12.58 -37.91 73.19
C ASP A 154 -13.87 -37.83 74.04
N ARG A 155 -14.69 -36.76 73.85
CA ARG A 155 -15.84 -36.44 74.73
C ARG A 155 -17.24 -36.78 74.16
N TYR A 156 -17.36 -37.36 72.96
CA TYR A 156 -18.64 -37.80 72.39
C TYR A 156 -18.58 -39.21 71.74
N PRO A 157 -19.63 -40.04 71.86
CA PRO A 157 -19.65 -41.40 71.32
C PRO A 157 -19.78 -41.41 69.80
N SER A 158 -19.08 -42.34 69.14
CA SER A 158 -19.09 -42.44 67.68
C SER A 158 -20.44 -42.90 67.12
N MET A 159 -21.00 -42.15 66.17
CA MET A 159 -22.25 -42.51 65.46
C MET A 159 -22.02 -43.62 64.42
N ALA A 160 -21.64 -44.81 64.90
CA ALA A 160 -21.55 -46.03 64.11
C ALA A 160 -22.94 -46.60 63.76
N GLY A 161 -23.67 -45.90 62.89
CA GLY A 161 -24.87 -46.41 62.21
C GLY A 161 -26.19 -45.75 62.64
N SER A 162 -26.58 -44.70 61.93
CA SER A 162 -27.98 -44.29 61.80
C SER A 162 -28.28 -43.86 60.35
N ARG A 163 -29.47 -44.22 59.84
CA ARG A 163 -29.96 -43.87 58.50
C ARG A 163 -31.40 -43.35 58.60
N VAL A 164 -31.57 -42.03 58.73
CA VAL A 164 -32.89 -41.38 58.60
C VAL A 164 -32.70 -40.04 57.88
N VAL A 165 -33.68 -39.65 57.06
CA VAL A 165 -33.74 -38.35 56.38
C VAL A 165 -35.07 -37.68 56.75
N SER A 166 -35.05 -36.37 56.97
CA SER A 166 -36.23 -35.51 57.10
C SER A 166 -35.82 -34.07 56.75
N SER A 167 -36.52 -33.16 56.07
CA SER A 167 -37.76 -33.11 55.24
C SER A 167 -38.57 -31.87 55.64
N THR A 168 -39.21 -31.19 54.69
CA THR A 168 -40.09 -29.99 54.84
C THR A 168 -39.39 -28.64 55.10
N SER A 169 -39.94 -27.45 54.77
CA SER A 169 -40.72 -26.99 53.59
C SER A 169 -41.03 -25.47 53.67
N LEU A 170 -41.22 -24.80 52.51
CA LEU A 170 -41.80 -23.44 52.30
C LEU A 170 -40.91 -22.25 52.75
N VAL A 171 -40.82 -21.04 52.15
CA VAL A 171 -41.47 -20.26 51.03
C VAL A 171 -42.22 -19.01 51.51
N SER A 172 -42.12 -17.91 50.72
CA SER A 172 -42.60 -16.52 50.94
C SER A 172 -41.80 -15.74 52.01
N GLN A 173 -41.31 -14.49 51.85
CA GLN A 173 -41.63 -13.30 51.04
C GLN A 173 -42.99 -12.63 51.34
N LEU A 174 -42.98 -11.36 51.79
CA LEU A 174 -43.54 -10.23 51.00
C LEU A 174 -43.25 -8.83 51.59
N TYR A 175 -43.36 -7.86 50.68
CA TYR A 175 -43.27 -6.39 50.80
C TYR A 175 -44.66 -5.79 51.21
N PRO A 176 -44.87 -4.45 51.37
CA PRO A 176 -43.95 -3.35 51.74
C PRO A 176 -44.59 -2.24 52.66
N GLN A 177 -43.83 -1.13 52.78
CA GLN A 177 -44.26 0.29 52.76
C GLN A 177 -44.47 1.11 54.06
N GLN A 178 -44.06 2.37 53.91
CA GLN A 178 -43.88 3.45 54.87
C GLN A 178 -45.20 3.99 55.45
N GLY A 179 -45.19 4.44 56.71
CA GLY A 179 -46.37 5.00 57.42
C GLY A 179 -46.08 6.16 58.40
N ASN A 180 -45.01 6.92 58.15
CA ASN A 180 -44.56 8.16 58.81
C ASN A 180 -45.54 8.90 59.79
N LYS A 181 -45.18 9.03 61.08
CA LYS A 181 -45.19 10.32 61.84
C LYS A 181 -44.66 10.31 63.29
N ASN A 182 -43.74 11.25 63.53
CA ASN A 182 -43.45 12.06 64.73
C ASN A 182 -44.15 11.86 66.10
N GLN A 183 -43.28 11.97 67.13
CA GLN A 183 -43.39 12.78 68.37
C GLN A 183 -44.01 12.23 69.69
N THR A 184 -43.10 12.20 70.68
CA THR A 184 -43.25 12.64 72.10
C THR A 184 -44.06 11.85 73.13
N THR A 185 -43.28 11.32 74.10
CA THR A 185 -43.43 11.41 75.58
C THR A 185 -44.49 10.59 76.36
N ASP A 186 -43.94 9.89 77.36
CA ASP A 186 -44.44 9.69 78.73
C ASP A 186 -45.55 8.67 79.09
N ARG A 187 -45.05 7.54 79.63
CA ARG A 187 -45.26 7.03 81.02
C ARG A 187 -46.59 6.40 81.47
N TYR A 188 -46.41 5.18 82.02
CA TYR A 188 -47.13 4.52 83.12
C TYR A 188 -48.56 3.95 82.94
N SER A 189 -48.59 2.64 82.65
CA SER A 189 -49.14 1.58 83.54
C SER A 189 -50.54 0.95 83.34
N SER A 190 -50.53 -0.38 83.49
CA SER A 190 -51.37 -1.20 84.39
C SER A 190 -52.47 -2.12 83.81
N GLN A 191 -52.70 -3.22 84.54
CA GLN A 191 -53.79 -4.23 84.47
C GLN A 191 -53.76 -5.17 83.23
N SER A 192 -53.75 -6.53 83.32
CA SER A 192 -54.41 -7.56 84.18
C SER A 192 -55.82 -7.99 83.66
N HIS A 193 -56.37 -9.20 83.88
CA HIS A 193 -56.10 -10.28 84.86
C HIS A 193 -56.70 -11.65 84.43
N SER A 194 -56.04 -12.78 84.74
CA SER A 194 -56.66 -14.10 85.13
C SER A 194 -57.48 -14.90 84.06
N SER A 195 -57.94 -16.16 84.23
CA SER A 195 -57.98 -17.11 85.38
C SER A 195 -58.17 -18.60 84.97
N ASN A 196 -57.77 -19.56 85.83
CA ASN A 196 -58.43 -20.88 86.15
C ASN A 196 -58.53 -22.02 85.09
N SER A 197 -58.62 -23.34 85.42
CA SER A 197 -58.37 -24.13 86.66
C SER A 197 -58.64 -25.66 86.49
N LEU A 198 -58.08 -26.53 87.36
CA LEU A 198 -58.54 -27.91 87.75
C LEU A 198 -58.42 -29.04 86.66
N ASP A 199 -58.32 -30.36 86.95
CA ASP A 199 -57.85 -31.23 88.07
C ASP A 199 -57.82 -32.70 87.55
N GLY A 200 -57.31 -33.80 88.16
CA GLY A 200 -56.53 -34.08 89.37
C GLY A 200 -56.65 -35.58 89.78
N SER A 201 -55.58 -36.24 90.28
CA SER A 201 -55.64 -37.60 90.90
C SER A 201 -54.35 -37.95 91.70
N SER A 202 -54.37 -39.00 92.55
CA SER A 202 -53.29 -39.25 93.54
C SER A 202 -53.04 -40.73 93.91
N VAL A 203 -51.76 -41.13 94.01
CA VAL A 203 -51.25 -42.35 94.70
C VAL A 203 -49.90 -42.02 95.38
N LYS A 204 -49.52 -42.71 96.47
CA LYS A 204 -48.32 -42.41 97.29
C LYS A 204 -47.18 -43.43 97.17
N SER A 205 -45.97 -42.90 96.90
CA SER A 205 -44.65 -43.26 97.45
C SER A 205 -44.16 -44.72 97.54
N LEU A 206 -43.06 -45.00 96.84
CA LEU A 206 -41.78 -45.45 97.42
C LEU A 206 -40.63 -44.69 96.70
N PRO A 207 -39.44 -44.48 97.30
CA PRO A 207 -38.52 -43.43 96.86
C PRO A 207 -37.43 -43.91 95.88
N ILE A 208 -37.25 -43.15 94.79
CA ILE A 208 -36.01 -43.01 94.01
C ILE A 208 -35.83 -41.51 93.76
N HIS A 209 -34.60 -41.00 93.86
CA HIS A 209 -34.31 -39.55 93.78
C HIS A 209 -34.42 -39.02 92.35
N PRO A 210 -35.24 -37.97 92.08
CA PRO A 210 -35.38 -37.38 90.75
C PRO A 210 -34.83 -35.94 90.73
N ASN A 211 -33.53 -35.79 90.53
CA ASN A 211 -32.87 -34.48 90.40
C ASN A 211 -31.70 -34.59 89.39
N ASP A 212 -31.99 -35.24 88.25
CA ASP A 212 -31.01 -35.66 87.24
C ASP A 212 -31.73 -35.82 85.89
N LEU A 213 -31.95 -34.71 85.16
CA LEU A 213 -32.75 -34.70 83.94
C LEU A 213 -32.05 -33.92 82.82
N SER A 214 -30.93 -34.45 82.34
CA SER A 214 -30.15 -33.82 81.26
C SER A 214 -30.93 -33.77 79.93
N PRO A 215 -30.86 -32.65 79.18
CA PRO A 215 -31.65 -32.44 77.96
C PRO A 215 -31.26 -33.36 76.79
N PHE A 216 -30.15 -34.09 76.90
CA PHE A 216 -29.65 -35.03 75.89
C PHE A 216 -29.90 -36.51 76.22
N GLY A 217 -30.52 -36.81 77.37
CA GLY A 217 -31.14 -38.11 77.65
C GLY A 217 -30.18 -39.27 77.95
N GLY A 218 -29.98 -39.58 79.24
CA GLY A 218 -29.43 -40.87 79.68
C GLY A 218 -28.15 -40.81 80.54
N TYR A 219 -27.61 -39.62 80.77
CA TYR A 219 -26.43 -39.41 81.63
C TYR A 219 -26.73 -38.40 82.75
N PRO A 220 -26.19 -38.61 83.97
CA PRO A 220 -26.42 -37.70 85.08
C PRO A 220 -25.65 -36.39 84.89
N GLU A 221 -26.27 -35.28 85.30
CA GLU A 221 -25.90 -33.89 85.05
C GLU A 221 -24.51 -33.55 85.64
N SER A 222 -24.16 -34.16 86.78
CA SER A 222 -22.83 -34.04 87.39
C SER A 222 -21.67 -34.65 86.58
N SER A 223 -21.95 -35.28 85.44
CA SER A 223 -20.94 -35.83 84.51
C SER A 223 -20.45 -34.82 83.47
N PHE A 224 -21.12 -33.66 83.35
CA PHE A 224 -20.81 -32.62 82.38
C PHE A 224 -20.28 -31.36 83.09
N PRO A 225 -18.96 -31.28 83.38
CA PRO A 225 -18.31 -30.01 83.64
C PRO A 225 -18.26 -29.24 82.30
N LEU A 226 -19.26 -28.39 82.12
CA LEU A 226 -19.42 -27.41 81.05
C LEU A 226 -20.02 -26.14 81.66
N SER A 227 -19.16 -25.35 82.31
CA SER A 227 -19.53 -23.97 82.68
C SER A 227 -19.69 -23.15 81.40
N ILE A 228 -20.70 -22.27 81.29
CA ILE A 228 -20.86 -21.44 80.08
C ILE A 228 -19.72 -20.41 79.90
N ASP A 229 -18.92 -20.21 80.96
CA ASP A 229 -17.71 -19.38 80.99
C ASP A 229 -16.40 -20.17 80.74
N GLU A 230 -16.48 -21.49 80.51
CA GLU A 230 -15.33 -22.39 80.37
C GLU A 230 -15.01 -22.62 78.89
N LYS A 231 -14.01 -21.87 78.39
CA LYS A 231 -13.67 -21.82 76.97
C LYS A 231 -13.11 -23.15 76.43
N GLU A 232 -13.81 -23.76 75.48
CA GLU A 232 -13.39 -25.02 74.83
C GLU A 232 -12.28 -24.77 73.78
N PRO A 233 -11.43 -25.77 73.45
CA PRO A 233 -10.29 -25.57 72.54
C PRO A 233 -10.69 -25.16 71.11
N ASP A 234 -11.89 -25.51 70.69
CA ASP A 234 -12.50 -25.27 69.38
C ASP A 234 -13.59 -24.18 69.38
N ASP A 235 -13.76 -23.45 70.49
CA ASP A 235 -14.68 -22.29 70.58
C ASP A 235 -14.45 -21.25 69.47
N TYR A 236 -13.20 -21.12 68.99
CA TYR A 236 -12.84 -20.21 67.91
C TYR A 236 -13.51 -20.55 66.56
N LEU A 237 -14.06 -21.76 66.42
CA LEU A 237 -14.80 -22.22 65.23
C LEU A 237 -16.31 -22.00 65.34
N HIS A 238 -16.81 -21.74 66.56
CA HIS A 238 -18.25 -21.73 66.87
C HIS A 238 -18.75 -20.40 67.47
N ASN A 239 -17.86 -19.61 68.07
CA ASN A 239 -18.08 -18.22 68.45
C ASN A 239 -17.33 -17.28 67.47
N PRO A 240 -17.96 -16.83 66.37
CA PRO A 240 -17.32 -15.93 65.41
C PRO A 240 -17.08 -14.55 66.05
N ASP A 241 -15.84 -14.06 65.96
CA ASP A 241 -15.46 -12.72 66.38
C ASP A 241 -15.56 -11.80 65.14
N PRO A 242 -16.57 -10.91 65.04
CA PRO A 242 -16.80 -10.12 63.83
C PRO A 242 -15.71 -9.07 63.56
N VAL A 243 -14.72 -8.91 64.45
CA VAL A 243 -13.54 -8.07 64.22
C VAL A 243 -12.36 -8.91 63.73
N LEU A 244 -12.04 -10.02 64.42
CA LEU A 244 -10.94 -10.90 64.01
C LEU A 244 -11.26 -11.67 62.73
N ASP A 245 -12.49 -12.15 62.54
CA ASP A 245 -12.92 -12.81 61.31
C ASP A 245 -12.91 -11.83 60.12
N ALA A 246 -13.28 -10.56 60.35
CA ALA A 246 -13.20 -9.52 59.33
C ALA A 246 -11.75 -9.13 58.98
N GLU A 247 -10.82 -9.16 59.95
CA GLU A 247 -9.39 -8.99 59.68
C GLU A 247 -8.80 -10.21 58.95
N TYR A 248 -9.25 -11.43 59.31
CA TYR A 248 -8.85 -12.66 58.64
C TYR A 248 -9.34 -12.70 57.20
N ASP A 249 -10.64 -12.50 56.93
CA ASP A 249 -11.20 -12.57 55.58
C ASP A 249 -10.60 -11.49 54.65
N LYS A 250 -10.34 -10.29 55.19
CA LYS A 250 -9.64 -9.20 54.49
C LYS A 250 -8.20 -9.56 54.08
N ASN A 251 -7.51 -10.37 54.88
CA ASN A 251 -6.13 -10.80 54.64
C ASN A 251 -6.02 -12.26 54.18
N ARG A 252 -7.14 -12.92 53.87
CA ARG A 252 -7.28 -14.38 53.79
C ARG A 252 -6.27 -15.05 52.88
N PHE A 253 -6.02 -14.46 51.71
CA PHE A 253 -5.02 -14.94 50.76
C PHE A 253 -3.61 -15.06 51.37
N LEU A 254 -3.21 -14.16 52.28
CA LEU A 254 -1.93 -14.27 52.99
C LEU A 254 -1.97 -15.36 54.08
N HIS A 255 -3.09 -15.55 54.77
CA HIS A 255 -3.25 -16.59 55.78
C HIS A 255 -3.29 -18.00 55.15
N ASP A 256 -4.00 -18.16 54.04
CA ASP A 256 -4.06 -19.40 53.26
C ASP A 256 -2.65 -19.75 52.71
N ILE A 257 -1.89 -18.77 52.21
CA ILE A 257 -0.48 -18.97 51.79
C ILE A 257 0.44 -19.30 52.97
N LYS A 258 0.22 -18.69 54.14
CA LYS A 258 1.05 -18.91 55.34
C LYS A 258 0.86 -20.31 55.95
N ASN A 259 -0.34 -20.87 55.84
CA ASN A 259 -0.71 -22.18 56.39
C ASN A 259 -0.70 -23.31 55.35
N LEU A 260 -0.10 -23.07 54.17
CA LEU A 260 -0.27 -23.89 52.97
C LEU A 260 0.53 -25.21 53.04
N ASP A 261 -0.17 -26.35 53.11
CA ASP A 261 0.48 -27.67 53.16
C ASP A 261 1.31 -27.98 51.89
N LYS A 262 2.35 -28.81 52.05
CA LYS A 262 3.29 -29.22 51.01
C LYS A 262 2.61 -29.79 49.76
N ARG A 263 1.46 -30.46 49.88
CA ARG A 263 0.68 -30.95 48.73
C ARG A 263 0.03 -29.80 47.96
N SER A 264 -0.54 -28.83 48.69
CA SER A 264 -1.10 -27.61 48.11
C SER A 264 -0.02 -26.76 47.45
N LEU A 265 1.18 -26.69 48.04
CA LEU A 265 2.31 -25.93 47.50
C LEU A 265 2.78 -26.52 46.16
N GLY A 266 2.87 -27.84 46.07
CA GLY A 266 3.13 -28.53 44.81
C GLY A 266 2.07 -28.27 43.74
N GLY A 267 0.79 -28.24 44.12
CA GLY A 267 -0.32 -27.88 43.22
C GLY A 267 -0.23 -26.44 42.71
N LEU A 268 0.01 -25.48 43.60
CA LEU A 268 0.15 -24.06 43.26
C LEU A 268 1.37 -23.81 42.35
N LEU A 269 2.53 -24.39 42.66
CA LEU A 269 3.73 -24.32 41.82
C LEU A 269 3.51 -24.99 40.45
N GLY A 270 2.79 -26.11 40.41
CA GLY A 270 2.41 -26.77 39.15
C GLY A 270 1.49 -25.91 38.29
N LEU A 271 0.50 -25.24 38.89
CA LEU A 271 -0.42 -24.33 38.19
C LEU A 271 0.30 -23.08 37.67
N ILE A 272 1.22 -22.50 38.46
CA ILE A 272 2.09 -21.40 38.02
C ILE A 272 3.01 -21.85 36.87
N GLY A 273 3.62 -23.03 36.97
CA GLY A 273 4.44 -23.61 35.91
C GLY A 273 3.66 -23.85 34.61
N MET A 274 2.42 -24.33 34.71
CA MET A 274 1.52 -24.51 33.56
C MET A 274 1.12 -23.16 32.94
N ALA A 275 0.79 -22.15 33.75
CA ALA A 275 0.48 -20.81 33.26
C ALA A 275 1.67 -20.16 32.54
N LEU A 276 2.89 -20.31 33.09
CA LEU A 276 4.12 -19.85 32.45
C LEU A 276 4.43 -20.61 31.15
N ALA A 277 4.15 -21.92 31.10
CA ALA A 277 4.29 -22.71 29.87
C ALA A 277 3.29 -22.26 28.78
N CYS A 278 2.03 -21.99 29.15
CA CYS A 278 1.05 -21.41 28.23
C CYS A 278 1.48 -20.02 27.73
N LEU A 279 1.98 -19.14 28.61
CA LEU A 279 2.48 -17.82 28.23
C LEU A 279 3.70 -17.94 27.29
N ALA A 280 4.60 -18.90 27.54
CA ALA A 280 5.72 -19.18 26.65
C ALA A 280 5.26 -19.67 25.26
N VAL A 281 4.26 -20.56 25.18
CA VAL A 281 3.77 -21.12 23.90
C VAL A 281 2.85 -20.18 23.12
N PHE A 282 2.01 -19.38 23.78
CA PHE A 282 1.00 -18.54 23.13
C PHE A 282 1.34 -17.04 23.07
N VAL A 283 2.39 -16.58 23.76
CA VAL A 283 2.84 -15.17 23.72
C VAL A 283 4.31 -15.08 23.30
N VAL A 284 5.21 -15.72 24.04
CA VAL A 284 6.67 -15.58 23.78
C VAL A 284 7.07 -16.21 22.45
N LEU A 285 6.65 -17.44 22.18
CA LEU A 285 7.00 -18.16 20.95
C LEU A 285 6.50 -17.40 19.70
N PRO A 286 5.20 -17.01 19.57
CA PRO A 286 4.74 -16.18 18.45
C PRO A 286 5.51 -14.86 18.32
N ALA A 287 5.79 -14.16 19.41
CA ALA A 287 6.53 -12.90 19.38
C ALA A 287 7.97 -13.08 18.89
N VAL A 288 8.68 -14.13 19.35
CA VAL A 288 10.05 -14.45 18.93
C VAL A 288 10.11 -14.89 17.46
N THR A 289 9.13 -15.66 16.98
CA THR A 289 9.05 -16.02 15.56
C THR A 289 8.63 -14.86 14.66
N TYR A 290 7.78 -13.93 15.14
CA TYR A 290 7.34 -12.77 14.37
C TYR A 290 8.41 -11.67 14.28
N THR A 291 9.25 -11.53 15.31
CA THR A 291 10.33 -10.53 15.34
C THR A 291 11.61 -10.97 14.61
N GLY A 292 11.64 -12.14 13.97
CA GLY A 292 12.79 -12.64 13.22
C GLY A 292 14.03 -12.93 14.07
N VAL A 293 13.93 -12.92 15.41
CA VAL A 293 15.08 -13.07 16.32
C VAL A 293 15.73 -14.47 16.21
N THR A 294 14.98 -15.47 15.74
CA THR A 294 15.48 -16.82 15.42
C THR A 294 16.04 -16.95 14.01
N ASP A 295 15.80 -15.98 13.12
CA ASP A 295 16.33 -15.98 11.76
C ASP A 295 17.77 -15.47 11.76
N HIS A 296 18.68 -16.37 12.11
CA HIS A 296 20.09 -16.18 11.81
C HIS A 296 20.25 -15.96 10.30
N LYS A 297 20.53 -14.72 9.89
CA LYS A 297 20.94 -14.39 8.51
C LYS A 297 22.00 -15.40 8.09
N LYS A 298 21.64 -16.30 7.18
CA LYS A 298 22.64 -17.08 6.44
C LYS A 298 23.48 -16.04 5.70
N PRO A 299 24.81 -16.04 5.85
CA PRO A 299 25.62 -15.21 4.98
C PRO A 299 25.34 -15.68 3.55
N GLU A 300 24.94 -14.76 2.68
CA GLU A 300 24.79 -15.05 1.26
C GLU A 300 26.20 -15.25 0.72
N VAL A 301 26.59 -16.52 0.60
CA VAL A 301 27.86 -16.91 0.02
C VAL A 301 27.69 -16.83 -1.49
N PHE A 302 27.75 -15.61 -2.01
CA PHE A 302 28.00 -15.39 -3.43
C PHE A 302 29.37 -16.01 -3.73
N GLU A 303 29.39 -17.14 -4.43
CA GLU A 303 30.63 -17.65 -4.99
C GLU A 303 31.02 -16.68 -6.10
N ILE A 304 31.99 -15.79 -5.81
CA ILE A 304 32.54 -14.84 -6.77
C ILE A 304 33.36 -15.65 -7.78
N LEU A 305 32.66 -16.20 -8.78
CA LEU A 305 33.20 -17.09 -9.82
C LEU A 305 34.42 -16.49 -10.51
N THR A 306 34.45 -15.16 -10.65
CA THR A 306 35.66 -14.40 -10.97
C THR A 306 35.63 -13.05 -10.24
N HIS A 307 36.80 -12.51 -9.88
CA HIS A 307 36.96 -11.07 -9.57
C HIS A 307 37.05 -10.20 -10.84
N TYR A 308 36.82 -10.78 -12.02
CA TYR A 308 36.81 -10.05 -13.27
C TYR A 308 35.44 -9.39 -13.41
N SER A 309 35.40 -8.06 -13.27
CA SER A 309 34.22 -7.31 -13.70
C SER A 309 34.05 -7.56 -15.20
N TYR A 310 33.05 -8.35 -15.57
CA TYR A 310 32.71 -8.53 -16.98
C TYR A 310 32.45 -7.15 -17.59
N PRO A 311 33.07 -6.79 -18.72
CA PRO A 311 32.64 -5.61 -19.44
C PRO A 311 31.16 -5.80 -19.82
N MET A 312 30.39 -4.72 -19.79
CA MET A 312 29.02 -4.69 -20.31
C MET A 312 28.95 -5.46 -21.63
N LEU A 313 28.06 -6.47 -21.71
CA LEU A 313 27.99 -7.45 -22.80
C LEU A 313 28.14 -6.78 -24.17
N SER A 314 28.99 -7.30 -25.05
CA SER A 314 29.34 -6.61 -26.31
C SER A 314 28.18 -6.45 -27.34
N ALA A 315 26.96 -6.84 -26.99
CA ALA A 315 25.72 -6.50 -27.69
C ALA A 315 25.09 -5.16 -27.22
N ILE A 316 25.71 -4.49 -26.24
CA ILE A 316 25.22 -3.25 -25.62
C ILE A 316 25.43 -2.04 -26.55
N ARG A 317 24.37 -1.23 -26.70
CA ARG A 317 24.29 -0.19 -27.73
C ARG A 317 25.00 1.09 -27.27
N GLN A 318 26.13 1.40 -27.89
CA GLN A 318 26.93 2.59 -27.57
C GLN A 318 26.61 3.82 -28.45
N THR A 319 25.34 4.00 -28.81
CA THR A 319 24.86 5.15 -29.57
C THR A 319 23.54 5.67 -29.02
N LEU A 320 23.36 7.00 -28.99
CA LEU A 320 22.12 7.64 -28.56
C LEU A 320 20.97 7.44 -29.55
N ILE A 321 21.28 7.38 -30.84
CA ILE A 321 20.35 6.99 -31.91
C ILE A 321 20.56 5.50 -32.18
N ASP A 322 19.46 4.75 -32.34
CA ASP A 322 19.48 3.34 -32.68
C ASP A 322 20.02 3.11 -34.11
N PRO A 323 20.97 2.20 -34.35
CA PRO A 323 21.41 1.83 -35.70
C PRO A 323 20.29 1.35 -36.62
N ASP A 324 19.20 0.79 -36.07
CA ASP A 324 18.04 0.33 -36.83
C ASP A 324 17.01 1.45 -37.10
N THR A 325 17.26 2.69 -36.66
CA THR A 325 16.35 3.83 -36.90
C THR A 325 16.26 4.12 -38.42
N PRO A 326 15.06 4.16 -39.02
CA PRO A 326 14.92 4.44 -40.45
C PRO A 326 15.26 5.89 -40.81
N GLU A 327 15.82 6.11 -42.01
CA GLU A 327 16.38 7.40 -42.44
C GLU A 327 15.33 8.53 -42.43
N GLU A 328 14.07 8.23 -42.79
CA GLU A 328 12.96 9.19 -42.73
C GLU A 328 12.58 9.63 -41.31
N ALA A 329 12.98 8.89 -40.27
CA ALA A 329 12.74 9.23 -38.88
C ALA A 329 13.85 10.07 -38.24
N MET A 330 14.91 10.42 -38.97
CA MET A 330 16.08 11.15 -38.45
C MET A 330 15.83 12.64 -38.18
N GLN A 331 14.68 13.20 -38.61
CA GLN A 331 14.27 14.58 -38.34
C GLN A 331 12.74 14.69 -38.20
N LYS A 332 12.25 15.70 -37.48
CA LYS A 332 10.82 16.02 -37.37
C LYS A 332 10.57 17.50 -37.64
N VAL A 333 9.39 17.82 -38.17
CA VAL A 333 8.89 19.21 -38.30
C VAL A 333 8.21 19.61 -36.98
N SER A 334 8.62 20.72 -36.39
CA SER A 334 7.99 21.31 -35.20
C SER A 334 6.70 22.10 -35.51
N ARG A 335 5.99 22.52 -34.47
CA ARG A 335 4.90 23.52 -34.49
C ARG A 335 5.31 24.84 -35.16
N SER A 336 6.57 25.26 -35.01
CA SER A 336 7.14 26.46 -35.65
C SER A 336 7.46 26.26 -37.15
N GLY A 337 7.41 25.03 -37.65
CA GLY A 337 7.83 24.68 -39.01
C GLY A 337 9.35 24.49 -39.17
N GLU A 338 10.07 24.38 -38.06
CA GLU A 338 11.51 24.14 -38.03
C GLU A 338 11.82 22.64 -38.12
N MET A 339 12.97 22.29 -38.68
CA MET A 339 13.46 20.91 -38.68
C MET A 339 14.26 20.66 -37.40
N TRP A 340 13.78 19.75 -36.56
CA TRP A 340 14.46 19.29 -35.36
C TRP A 340 15.10 17.92 -35.64
N PRO A 341 16.43 17.75 -35.51
CA PRO A 341 17.06 16.44 -35.62
C PRO A 341 16.58 15.50 -34.51
N LEU A 342 16.58 14.21 -34.83
CA LEU A 342 16.55 13.13 -33.85
C LEU A 342 17.82 13.21 -33.00
N VAL A 343 17.68 13.08 -31.68
CA VAL A 343 18.79 13.12 -30.72
C VAL A 343 18.91 11.84 -29.90
N PHE A 344 17.80 11.10 -29.76
CA PHE A 344 17.76 9.79 -29.14
C PHE A 344 16.67 8.93 -29.80
N SER A 345 16.91 7.63 -29.94
CA SER A 345 15.89 6.64 -30.26
C SER A 345 16.17 5.31 -29.59
N ASP A 346 15.15 4.47 -29.43
CA ASP A 346 15.27 3.04 -29.20
C ASP A 346 14.17 2.34 -30.01
N GLU A 347 14.58 1.43 -30.87
CA GLU A 347 13.70 0.73 -31.83
C GLU A 347 13.44 -0.72 -31.40
N PHE A 348 13.97 -1.14 -30.23
CA PHE A 348 13.71 -2.42 -29.56
C PHE A 348 13.90 -3.71 -30.40
N ASN A 349 14.53 -3.62 -31.57
CA ASN A 349 14.71 -4.71 -32.55
C ASN A 349 15.57 -5.88 -32.04
N ALA A 350 16.49 -5.64 -31.12
CA ALA A 350 17.31 -6.69 -30.51
C ALA A 350 16.47 -7.54 -29.54
N GLU A 351 16.08 -8.75 -29.98
CA GLU A 351 15.30 -9.73 -29.21
C GLU A 351 15.93 -10.11 -27.86
N GLY A 352 15.09 -10.31 -26.84
CA GLY A 352 15.50 -10.90 -25.56
C GLY A 352 16.33 -9.98 -24.66
N ARG A 353 16.29 -8.66 -24.85
CA ARG A 353 16.83 -7.70 -23.86
C ARG A 353 16.08 -7.88 -22.55
N THR A 354 16.85 -7.96 -21.47
CA THR A 354 16.40 -7.85 -20.09
C THR A 354 16.66 -6.43 -19.58
N PHE A 355 15.92 -6.01 -18.56
CA PHE A 355 15.98 -4.64 -18.05
C PHE A 355 16.22 -4.59 -16.53
N TYR A 356 16.87 -5.60 -15.95
CA TYR A 356 17.31 -5.56 -14.55
C TYR A 356 18.32 -4.43 -14.33
N GLU A 357 18.59 -4.11 -13.07
CA GLU A 357 19.53 -3.05 -12.69
C GLU A 357 20.96 -3.36 -13.16
N GLY A 358 21.37 -2.67 -14.23
CA GLY A 358 22.69 -2.79 -14.86
C GLY A 358 22.70 -3.43 -16.25
N ASP A 359 21.61 -4.09 -16.68
CA ASP A 359 21.54 -4.75 -17.99
C ASP A 359 21.52 -3.74 -19.15
N ASP A 360 20.62 -2.76 -19.08
CA ASP A 360 20.36 -1.79 -20.14
C ASP A 360 20.99 -0.41 -19.84
N GLN A 361 21.38 0.31 -20.90
CA GLN A 361 22.15 1.56 -20.85
C GLN A 361 21.26 2.78 -20.65
N PHE A 362 20.03 2.72 -21.18
CA PHE A 362 19.11 3.85 -21.23
C PHE A 362 17.91 3.63 -20.31
N PHE A 363 17.53 2.38 -20.05
CA PHE A 363 16.34 2.02 -19.29
C PHE A 363 16.62 1.08 -18.12
N THR A 364 15.67 0.97 -17.20
CA THR A 364 15.65 -0.02 -16.11
C THR A 364 14.20 -0.35 -15.78
N ALA A 365 13.87 -1.63 -15.62
CA ALA A 365 12.62 -2.05 -15.00
C ALA A 365 12.85 -2.14 -13.47
N PRO A 366 12.03 -1.48 -12.64
CA PRO A 366 12.15 -1.59 -11.19
C PRO A 366 11.44 -2.86 -10.67
N ASP A 367 11.91 -3.35 -9.53
CA ASP A 367 11.31 -4.44 -8.75
C ASP A 367 10.59 -3.82 -7.53
N LEU A 368 9.30 -3.47 -7.68
CA LEU A 368 8.56 -2.71 -6.65
C LEU A 368 7.03 -2.86 -6.69
N HIS A 369 6.40 -2.51 -5.57
CA HIS A 369 4.97 -2.15 -5.52
C HIS A 369 4.81 -0.63 -5.62
N TYR A 370 3.96 -0.16 -6.52
CA TYR A 370 3.77 1.28 -6.76
C TYR A 370 2.69 1.85 -5.82
N ASP A 371 3.12 2.11 -4.58
CA ASP A 371 2.24 2.51 -3.47
C ASP A 371 1.64 3.93 -3.62
N ALA A 372 2.06 4.72 -4.61
CA ALA A 372 1.49 6.05 -4.88
C ALA A 372 0.01 5.97 -5.33
N THR A 373 -0.29 5.13 -6.32
CA THR A 373 -1.64 4.87 -6.84
C THR A 373 -2.30 3.65 -6.19
N LYS A 374 -1.63 2.94 -5.27
CA LYS A 374 -2.10 1.68 -4.66
C LYS A 374 -2.41 0.60 -5.71
N ASP A 375 -1.46 0.42 -6.63
CA ASP A 375 -1.51 -0.58 -7.69
C ASP A 375 -1.74 -2.01 -7.12
N LEU A 376 -2.41 -2.88 -7.86
CA LEU A 376 -2.80 -4.23 -7.40
C LEU A 376 -1.80 -5.32 -7.83
N GLU A 377 -0.85 -4.92 -8.65
CA GLU A 377 0.25 -5.67 -9.21
C GLU A 377 1.59 -5.32 -8.55
N TRP A 378 2.52 -6.28 -8.61
CA TRP A 378 3.93 -6.01 -8.41
C TRP A 378 4.57 -5.71 -9.77
N TYR A 379 5.31 -4.61 -9.89
CA TYR A 379 6.15 -4.36 -11.06
C TYR A 379 7.43 -5.16 -10.91
N ASP A 380 7.67 -6.04 -11.88
CA ASP A 380 8.72 -7.07 -11.84
C ASP A 380 9.55 -6.99 -13.13
N PRO A 381 10.90 -6.93 -13.06
CA PRO A 381 11.72 -6.85 -14.26
C PRO A 381 11.58 -8.05 -15.19
N ASP A 382 11.14 -9.23 -14.70
CA ASP A 382 10.94 -10.41 -15.55
C ASP A 382 9.68 -10.29 -16.45
N ALA A 383 8.81 -9.32 -16.19
CA ALA A 383 7.63 -8.98 -16.99
C ALA A 383 7.94 -8.00 -18.14
N VAL A 384 9.19 -7.56 -18.27
CA VAL A 384 9.65 -6.59 -19.27
C VAL A 384 10.77 -7.19 -20.13
N THR A 385 10.52 -7.35 -21.42
CA THR A 385 11.53 -7.86 -22.37
C THR A 385 11.28 -7.36 -23.79
N THR A 386 12.28 -7.41 -24.67
CA THR A 386 12.05 -7.20 -26.12
C THR A 386 11.70 -8.51 -26.82
N LYS A 387 10.72 -8.46 -27.72
CA LYS A 387 10.19 -9.62 -28.45
C LYS A 387 9.51 -9.21 -29.76
N ASN A 388 9.76 -9.98 -30.83
CA ASN A 388 9.29 -9.69 -32.19
C ASN A 388 9.55 -8.23 -32.62
N GLY A 389 10.74 -7.72 -32.33
CA GLY A 389 11.18 -6.35 -32.60
C GLY A 389 10.47 -5.26 -31.78
N THR A 390 9.91 -5.58 -30.61
CA THR A 390 9.18 -4.61 -29.77
C THR A 390 9.45 -4.81 -28.29
N LEU A 391 9.55 -3.72 -27.53
CA LEU A 391 9.48 -3.75 -26.08
C LEU A 391 8.10 -4.24 -25.65
N THR A 392 8.07 -5.24 -24.77
CA THR A 392 6.87 -5.97 -24.35
C THR A 392 6.73 -5.87 -22.83
N LEU A 393 5.62 -5.28 -22.38
CA LEU A 393 5.21 -5.21 -20.97
C LEU A 393 4.03 -6.17 -20.81
N GLN A 394 4.22 -7.28 -20.09
CA GLN A 394 3.20 -8.29 -19.87
C GLN A 394 2.61 -8.18 -18.47
N MET A 395 1.28 -8.20 -18.35
CA MET A 395 0.58 -8.33 -17.08
C MET A 395 -0.06 -9.71 -16.94
N ASP A 396 0.20 -10.36 -15.80
CA ASP A 396 -0.26 -11.71 -15.47
C ASP A 396 -1.06 -11.73 -14.16
N ALA A 397 -2.08 -12.59 -14.10
CA ALA A 397 -2.86 -12.86 -12.89
C ALA A 397 -2.32 -14.07 -12.12
N PHE A 398 -1.25 -13.87 -11.35
CA PHE A 398 -0.78 -14.84 -10.36
C PHE A 398 -0.26 -14.14 -9.10
N LYS A 399 -0.22 -14.87 -7.98
CA LYS A 399 0.22 -14.33 -6.69
C LYS A 399 1.73 -14.02 -6.70
N ASN A 400 2.10 -12.75 -6.81
CA ASN A 400 3.47 -12.25 -6.62
C ASN A 400 3.52 -11.31 -5.40
N HIS A 401 4.60 -11.35 -4.60
CA HIS A 401 4.84 -10.46 -3.43
C HIS A 401 3.63 -10.13 -2.51
N ASN A 402 2.74 -11.12 -2.28
CA ASN A 402 1.44 -11.01 -1.57
C ASN A 402 0.31 -10.22 -2.27
N LEU A 403 0.60 -9.63 -3.43
CA LEU A 403 -0.38 -9.15 -4.40
C LEU A 403 -0.88 -10.31 -5.29
N PHE A 404 -1.82 -10.03 -6.19
CA PHE A 404 -2.48 -11.05 -7.04
C PHE A 404 -2.15 -10.92 -8.54
N TYR A 405 -1.35 -9.92 -8.89
CA TYR A 405 -0.97 -9.62 -10.27
C TYR A 405 0.54 -9.30 -10.32
N ARG A 406 1.13 -9.49 -11.50
CA ARG A 406 2.46 -9.00 -11.87
C ARG A 406 2.32 -8.16 -13.13
N SER A 407 3.10 -7.09 -13.26
CA SER A 407 3.23 -6.35 -14.53
C SER A 407 4.62 -5.77 -14.74
N GLY A 408 4.81 -5.06 -15.86
CA GLY A 408 6.03 -4.36 -16.23
C GLY A 408 5.92 -2.84 -16.09
N MET A 409 6.97 -2.23 -15.53
CA MET A 409 7.29 -0.80 -15.64
C MET A 409 8.73 -0.69 -16.12
N ILE A 410 9.04 0.37 -16.87
CA ILE A 410 10.40 0.65 -17.35
C ILE A 410 10.63 2.16 -17.36
N GLN A 411 11.76 2.59 -16.80
CA GLN A 411 12.12 4.00 -16.58
C GLN A 411 13.53 4.30 -17.10
N SER A 412 13.73 5.47 -17.71
CA SER A 412 15.07 5.97 -18.08
C SER A 412 15.70 6.86 -16.99
N TRP A 413 15.13 6.86 -15.78
CA TRP A 413 15.56 7.67 -14.63
C TRP A 413 17.06 7.57 -14.41
N ASN A 414 17.71 8.72 -14.28
CA ASN A 414 19.15 8.94 -14.13
C ASN A 414 20.05 8.27 -15.20
N LYS A 415 19.47 7.77 -16.30
CA LYS A 415 20.18 7.17 -17.45
C LYS A 415 20.03 8.02 -18.71
N MET A 416 18.80 8.31 -19.15
CA MET A 416 18.50 9.20 -20.27
C MET A 416 17.43 10.20 -19.84
N CYS A 417 17.69 11.49 -20.07
CA CYS A 417 16.75 12.57 -19.80
C CYS A 417 16.82 13.64 -20.90
N PHE A 418 15.78 14.47 -21.05
CA PHE A 418 15.74 15.59 -22.00
C PHE A 418 15.02 16.82 -21.41
N THR A 419 15.47 18.03 -21.72
CA THR A 419 14.97 19.28 -21.07
C THR A 419 13.93 20.07 -21.87
N GLN A 420 13.82 19.78 -23.18
CA GLN A 420 12.83 20.33 -24.12
C GLN A 420 12.82 19.44 -25.38
N GLY A 421 11.85 19.66 -26.29
CA GLY A 421 11.80 18.97 -27.58
C GLY A 421 10.51 18.20 -27.80
N ARG A 422 10.54 17.19 -28.66
CA ARG A 422 9.40 16.33 -29.01
C ARG A 422 9.73 14.88 -28.77
N ILE A 423 8.88 14.18 -28.01
CA ILE A 423 8.92 12.74 -27.83
C ILE A 423 7.79 12.08 -28.62
N GLU A 424 8.10 11.01 -29.34
CA GLU A 424 7.13 10.12 -29.96
C GLU A 424 7.39 8.68 -29.52
N ILE A 425 6.34 8.00 -29.09
CA ILE A 425 6.37 6.58 -28.72
C ILE A 425 5.33 5.87 -29.58
N SER A 426 5.76 4.88 -30.35
CA SER A 426 4.87 4.01 -31.13
C SER A 426 4.43 2.85 -30.26
N ALA A 427 3.14 2.73 -29.98
CA ALA A 427 2.63 1.76 -29.01
C ALA A 427 1.31 1.10 -29.47
N LYS A 428 1.08 -0.10 -28.95
CA LYS A 428 -0.17 -0.84 -29.03
C LYS A 428 -0.63 -1.16 -27.61
N LEU A 429 -1.81 -0.69 -27.27
CA LEU A 429 -2.36 -0.68 -25.92
C LEU A 429 -2.88 -2.09 -25.53
N PRO A 430 -2.93 -2.45 -24.24
CA PRO A 430 -3.28 -3.80 -23.77
C PRO A 430 -4.77 -4.14 -23.91
N ASN A 431 -5.09 -5.43 -23.94
CA ASN A 431 -6.46 -5.97 -23.92
C ASN A 431 -7.36 -5.38 -25.03
N TYR A 432 -8.64 -5.13 -24.75
CA TYR A 432 -9.61 -4.53 -25.67
C TYR A 432 -9.85 -3.07 -25.31
N GLY A 433 -9.78 -2.16 -26.28
CA GLY A 433 -10.04 -0.71 -26.08
C GLY A 433 -11.45 -0.31 -25.65
N ASN A 434 -12.36 -1.24 -25.37
CA ASN A 434 -13.66 -0.94 -24.76
C ASN A 434 -13.85 -1.57 -23.37
N VAL A 435 -12.77 -2.04 -22.75
CA VAL A 435 -12.75 -2.67 -21.42
C VAL A 435 -11.95 -1.82 -20.47
N THR A 436 -12.58 -1.38 -19.38
CA THR A 436 -11.98 -0.48 -18.39
C THR A 436 -11.30 -1.26 -17.24
N GLY A 437 -10.25 -0.66 -16.66
CA GLY A 437 -9.53 -1.18 -15.49
C GLY A 437 -8.01 -1.20 -15.61
N LEU A 438 -7.46 -1.30 -16.82
CA LEU A 438 -6.01 -1.23 -17.06
C LEU A 438 -5.55 0.22 -17.23
N TRP A 439 -4.33 0.52 -16.80
CA TRP A 439 -3.65 1.81 -16.89
C TRP A 439 -2.33 1.67 -17.67
N PRO A 440 -2.38 1.58 -19.00
CA PRO A 440 -1.18 1.69 -19.83
C PRO A 440 -0.72 3.17 -19.84
N GLY A 441 0.38 3.43 -19.16
CA GLY A 441 0.99 4.76 -19.04
C GLY A 441 2.19 4.92 -19.98
N LEU A 442 2.22 6.02 -20.71
CA LEU A 442 3.40 6.57 -21.39
C LEU A 442 3.56 8.01 -20.93
N TRP A 443 4.63 8.32 -20.21
CA TRP A 443 4.78 9.59 -19.51
C TRP A 443 6.25 9.95 -19.28
N THR A 444 6.50 11.15 -18.77
CA THR A 444 7.84 11.61 -18.39
C THR A 444 7.83 12.32 -17.05
N MET A 445 8.94 12.22 -16.32
CA MET A 445 9.09 12.80 -14.98
C MET A 445 10.47 13.44 -14.78
N GLY A 446 10.52 14.63 -14.18
CA GLY A 446 11.77 15.33 -13.87
C GLY A 446 12.70 14.55 -12.94
N ASN A 447 13.98 14.42 -13.28
CA ASN A 447 14.94 13.46 -12.70
C ASN A 447 15.17 13.58 -11.17
N LEU A 448 14.78 14.70 -10.54
CA LEU A 448 14.89 14.90 -9.08
C LEU A 448 13.95 14.00 -8.25
N GLY A 449 12.98 13.33 -8.87
CA GLY A 449 12.19 12.25 -8.26
C GLY A 449 12.32 10.97 -9.08
N ARG A 450 12.15 9.80 -8.44
CA ARG A 450 12.14 8.48 -9.09
C ARG A 450 10.76 7.84 -8.95
N PRO A 451 10.07 7.50 -10.07
CA PRO A 451 8.80 6.78 -10.05
C PRO A 451 8.80 5.58 -9.12
N GLY A 452 7.81 5.50 -8.22
CA GLY A 452 7.65 4.43 -7.24
C GLY A 452 8.42 4.61 -5.92
N TYR A 453 9.31 5.60 -5.80
CA TYR A 453 10.11 5.86 -4.59
C TYR A 453 9.59 7.12 -3.89
N LEU A 454 8.54 6.96 -3.07
CA LEU A 454 7.76 8.05 -2.47
C LEU A 454 8.62 9.09 -1.70
N ALA A 455 9.64 8.66 -0.96
CA ALA A 455 10.55 9.58 -0.28
C ALA A 455 11.38 10.47 -1.23
N SER A 456 11.66 10.01 -2.46
CA SER A 456 12.32 10.84 -3.46
C SER A 456 11.40 11.96 -3.97
N THR A 457 10.10 11.66 -4.12
CA THR A 457 9.10 12.53 -4.74
C THR A 457 8.44 13.50 -3.75
N GLU A 458 8.46 13.21 -2.44
CA GLU A 458 7.85 14.05 -1.39
C GLU A 458 8.32 15.51 -1.45
N GLY A 459 7.38 16.43 -1.74
CA GLY A 459 7.65 17.86 -1.87
C GLY A 459 8.45 18.26 -3.12
N VAL A 460 8.62 17.36 -4.07
CA VAL A 460 9.37 17.58 -5.32
C VAL A 460 8.46 17.35 -6.53
N TRP A 461 7.67 16.27 -6.52
CA TRP A 461 6.54 16.10 -7.43
C TRP A 461 5.28 16.79 -6.87
N PRO A 462 4.39 17.36 -7.70
CA PRO A 462 4.51 17.64 -9.14
C PRO A 462 4.92 19.10 -9.40
N TYR A 463 5.96 19.62 -8.71
CA TYR A 463 6.28 21.05 -8.75
C TYR A 463 7.00 21.49 -10.04
N THR A 464 6.54 22.60 -10.64
CA THR A 464 7.20 23.34 -11.74
C THR A 464 7.70 24.74 -11.32
N TYR A 465 7.83 24.96 -10.01
CA TYR A 465 7.66 26.29 -9.44
C TYR A 465 8.99 27.00 -9.09
N ASP A 466 9.15 28.22 -9.60
CA ASP A 466 10.38 29.03 -9.45
C ASP A 466 10.11 30.39 -8.77
N SER A 467 9.24 30.38 -7.75
CA SER A 467 8.86 31.58 -6.96
C SER A 467 9.02 31.36 -5.45
N CYS A 468 8.81 32.42 -4.65
CA CYS A 468 8.97 32.42 -3.19
C CYS A 468 7.79 33.17 -2.56
N ASP A 469 6.71 32.45 -2.32
CA ASP A 469 5.41 32.93 -1.85
C ASP A 469 4.64 31.76 -1.21
N ALA A 470 3.32 31.87 -1.04
CA ALA A 470 2.54 30.83 -0.39
C ALA A 470 2.64 29.45 -1.08
N GLY A 471 2.91 29.39 -2.40
CA GLY A 471 2.96 28.15 -3.17
C GLY A 471 3.99 27.12 -2.68
N ILE A 472 5.08 27.57 -2.06
CA ILE A 472 6.18 26.70 -1.59
C ILE A 472 5.96 26.12 -0.19
N THR A 473 4.90 26.53 0.51
CA THR A 473 4.65 26.18 1.91
C THR A 473 3.70 24.99 2.05
N PRO A 474 3.68 24.29 3.20
CA PRO A 474 2.70 23.24 3.46
C PRO A 474 1.27 23.70 3.18
N ASN A 475 0.50 22.87 2.48
CA ASN A 475 -0.88 23.15 2.05
C ASN A 475 -1.07 24.50 1.31
N GLN A 476 -0.02 25.05 0.67
CA GLN A 476 -0.01 26.39 0.07
C GLN A 476 -0.41 27.52 1.05
N SER A 477 -0.11 27.35 2.34
CA SER A 477 -0.59 28.21 3.44
C SER A 477 -2.12 28.33 3.52
N SER A 478 -2.87 27.40 2.92
CA SER A 478 -4.34 27.41 2.89
C SER A 478 -4.96 26.41 3.87
N PRO A 479 -6.00 26.80 4.64
CA PRO A 479 -6.72 25.91 5.55
C PRO A 479 -7.95 25.24 4.92
N ASP A 480 -8.24 25.49 3.63
CA ASP A 480 -9.43 24.98 2.93
C ASP A 480 -9.31 23.54 2.41
N GLY A 481 -8.08 23.00 2.36
CA GLY A 481 -7.79 21.66 1.86
C GLY A 481 -7.49 21.57 0.36
N ILE A 482 -7.23 22.71 -0.31
CA ILE A 482 -6.83 22.76 -1.73
C ILE A 482 -5.59 21.92 -2.05
N SER A 483 -4.68 21.80 -1.08
CA SER A 483 -3.43 21.05 -1.19
C SER A 483 -3.11 20.38 0.14
N TYR A 484 -2.67 19.13 0.09
CA TYR A 484 -2.07 18.36 1.19
C TYR A 484 -0.56 18.13 0.96
N LEU A 485 0.06 18.87 0.02
CA LEU A 485 1.51 18.78 -0.20
C LEU A 485 2.28 19.40 0.98
N PRO A 486 3.45 18.83 1.35
CA PRO A 486 4.28 19.32 2.45
C PRO A 486 5.00 20.66 2.15
N GLY A 487 4.70 21.29 1.01
CA GLY A 487 5.46 22.40 0.45
C GLY A 487 6.55 21.92 -0.52
N GLN A 488 7.18 22.87 -1.21
CA GLN A 488 8.22 22.58 -2.19
C GLN A 488 9.57 22.39 -1.46
N ARG A 489 10.04 21.14 -1.39
CA ARG A 489 11.30 20.72 -0.76
C ARG A 489 12.51 21.44 -1.34
N LEU A 490 12.49 21.68 -2.65
CA LEU A 490 13.57 22.32 -3.40
C LEU A 490 13.10 23.66 -3.98
N ASN A 491 12.83 24.61 -3.11
CA ASN A 491 12.26 25.91 -3.47
C ASN A 491 13.33 26.99 -3.69
N LYS A 492 12.97 28.01 -4.48
CA LYS A 492 13.84 29.12 -4.89
C LYS A 492 14.54 29.84 -3.72
N CYS A 493 13.89 29.91 -2.56
CA CYS A 493 14.36 30.65 -1.39
C CYS A 493 14.70 29.74 -0.20
N THR A 494 15.23 28.55 -0.51
CA THR A 494 15.88 27.64 0.45
C THR A 494 17.00 28.38 1.21
N CYS A 495 17.10 28.16 2.52
CA CYS A 495 18.02 28.89 3.39
C CYS A 495 19.50 28.53 3.15
N PRO A 496 20.44 29.44 3.41
CA PRO A 496 21.87 29.16 3.24
C PRO A 496 22.35 27.99 4.10
N GLY A 497 22.89 26.95 3.46
CA GLY A 497 23.40 25.75 4.13
C GLY A 497 22.38 24.60 4.29
N GLU A 498 21.11 24.81 3.92
CA GLU A 498 20.13 23.73 3.77
C GLU A 498 20.36 22.97 2.43
N SER A 499 19.82 21.76 2.31
CA SER A 499 20.07 20.87 1.16
C SER A 499 19.32 21.29 -0.12
N HIS A 500 20.05 21.59 -1.20
CA HIS A 500 19.48 22.02 -2.48
C HIS A 500 20.48 21.85 -3.66
N PRO A 501 20.07 21.42 -4.86
CA PRO A 501 21.00 21.23 -6.00
C PRO A 501 21.61 22.54 -6.52
N ASN A 502 20.80 23.58 -6.74
CA ASN A 502 21.22 24.90 -7.26
C ASN A 502 20.46 26.05 -6.55
N PRO A 503 20.90 26.49 -5.35
CA PRO A 503 20.19 27.51 -4.57
C PRO A 503 19.91 28.80 -5.35
N GLY A 504 18.68 29.33 -5.23
CA GLY A 504 18.21 30.51 -5.97
C GLY A 504 17.33 30.20 -7.20
N VAL A 505 17.20 28.92 -7.55
CA VAL A 505 16.25 28.38 -8.55
C VAL A 505 15.30 27.43 -7.84
N GLY A 506 14.00 27.51 -8.11
CA GLY A 506 13.02 26.52 -7.65
C GLY A 506 12.99 25.31 -8.57
N ARG A 507 12.91 24.12 -7.98
CA ARG A 507 13.15 22.82 -8.62
C ARG A 507 12.07 21.82 -8.27
N GLY A 508 11.93 20.78 -9.08
CA GLY A 508 10.91 19.75 -8.87
C GLY A 508 11.07 18.51 -9.74
N ALA A 509 10.06 17.65 -9.67
CA ALA A 509 9.88 16.50 -10.54
C ALA A 509 8.47 16.59 -11.15
N PRO A 510 8.26 17.51 -12.11
CA PRO A 510 6.98 17.61 -12.81
C PRO A 510 6.76 16.40 -13.70
N GLU A 511 5.50 16.21 -14.11
CA GLU A 511 5.02 15.02 -14.82
C GLU A 511 4.23 15.45 -16.06
N ILE A 512 4.57 14.88 -17.22
CA ILE A 512 3.92 15.15 -18.51
C ILE A 512 3.53 13.84 -19.17
N ASP A 513 2.22 13.64 -19.29
CA ASP A 513 1.64 12.36 -19.69
C ASP A 513 1.37 12.36 -21.20
N ILE A 514 2.12 11.52 -21.93
CA ILE A 514 1.99 11.36 -23.38
C ILE A 514 0.66 10.69 -23.71
N ILE A 515 0.34 9.64 -22.94
CA ILE A 515 -0.97 9.01 -22.84
C ILE A 515 -1.06 8.27 -21.51
N GLU A 516 -2.12 8.53 -20.76
CA GLU A 516 -2.67 7.58 -19.81
C GLU A 516 -3.89 6.93 -20.49
N GLY A 517 -3.85 5.62 -20.73
CA GLY A 517 -4.92 4.95 -21.45
C GLY A 517 -6.13 4.70 -20.56
N GLU A 518 -7.23 5.38 -20.86
CA GLU A 518 -8.51 5.22 -20.20
C GLU A 518 -9.56 4.61 -21.15
N VAL A 519 -10.74 4.32 -20.61
CA VAL A 519 -11.92 3.94 -21.39
C VAL A 519 -13.10 4.81 -20.96
N MET A 520 -13.62 5.62 -21.88
CA MET A 520 -14.84 6.38 -21.63
C MET A 520 -16.02 5.42 -21.45
N THR A 521 -16.80 5.63 -20.39
CA THR A 521 -17.96 4.81 -20.05
C THR A 521 -19.25 5.62 -20.16
N ASP A 522 -20.33 5.00 -20.64
CA ASP A 522 -21.67 5.58 -20.62
C ASP A 522 -22.50 4.88 -19.53
N SER A 523 -22.74 5.59 -18.43
CA SER A 523 -23.58 5.12 -17.31
C SER A 523 -25.03 4.84 -17.69
N THR A 524 -25.48 5.27 -18.87
CA THR A 524 -26.81 4.94 -19.42
C THR A 524 -26.80 3.75 -20.38
N GLY A 525 -25.62 3.21 -20.73
CA GLY A 525 -25.44 2.05 -21.60
C GLY A 525 -25.93 2.24 -23.05
N LYS A 526 -26.09 3.47 -23.54
CA LYS A 526 -26.62 3.79 -24.88
C LYS A 526 -25.52 3.93 -25.93
N LYS A 527 -24.34 4.39 -25.52
CA LYS A 527 -23.10 4.36 -26.29
C LYS A 527 -22.28 3.12 -25.89
N LYS A 528 -21.56 2.54 -26.83
CA LYS A 528 -20.50 1.58 -26.53
C LYS A 528 -19.36 2.31 -25.83
N ASN A 529 -18.77 1.72 -24.79
CA ASN A 529 -17.49 2.17 -24.23
C ASN A 529 -16.42 2.24 -25.35
N ASN A 530 -15.49 3.18 -25.24
CA ASN A 530 -14.36 3.29 -26.17
C ASN A 530 -13.11 3.82 -25.47
N GLY A 531 -11.95 3.57 -26.07
CA GLY A 531 -10.66 3.99 -25.55
C GLY A 531 -10.51 5.49 -25.67
N VAL A 532 -9.88 6.11 -24.67
CA VAL A 532 -9.43 7.50 -24.75
C VAL A 532 -7.99 7.59 -24.25
N ALA A 533 -7.19 8.45 -24.87
CA ALA A 533 -5.95 8.92 -24.28
C ALA A 533 -6.29 10.10 -23.37
N SER A 534 -6.12 9.97 -22.05
CA SER A 534 -5.92 11.15 -21.23
C SER A 534 -4.50 11.66 -21.49
N GLN A 535 -4.38 12.97 -21.68
CA GLN A 535 -3.14 13.65 -22.05
C GLN A 535 -2.98 14.84 -21.13
N SER A 536 -2.00 14.75 -20.22
CA SER A 536 -2.03 15.46 -18.94
C SER A 536 -0.72 16.19 -18.64
N LEU A 537 -0.82 17.23 -17.82
CA LEU A 537 0.27 17.90 -17.14
C LEU A 537 -0.09 17.98 -15.65
N GLN A 538 0.69 17.33 -14.78
CA GLN A 538 0.50 17.44 -13.34
C GLN A 538 1.23 18.68 -12.81
N LEU A 539 0.58 19.41 -11.90
CA LEU A 539 1.04 20.71 -11.42
C LEU A 539 0.92 20.85 -9.91
N ALA A 540 1.96 21.42 -9.32
CA ALA A 540 1.92 22.12 -8.05
C ALA A 540 2.73 23.43 -8.15
N PRO A 541 2.30 24.53 -7.50
CA PRO A 541 1.06 24.69 -6.74
C PRO A 541 -0.23 24.59 -7.57
N MET A 542 -1.37 24.40 -6.91
CA MET A 542 -2.70 24.34 -7.52
C MET A 542 -3.39 25.71 -7.57
N ASP A 543 -4.07 26.00 -8.68
CA ASP A 543 -5.01 27.13 -8.86
C ASP A 543 -6.22 27.04 -7.95
N ILE A 544 -6.89 28.16 -7.67
CA ILE A 544 -8.20 28.16 -7.04
C ILE A 544 -9.18 27.37 -7.95
N TRP A 545 -9.84 26.35 -7.39
CA TRP A 545 -10.68 25.38 -8.11
C TRP A 545 -9.94 24.47 -9.11
N TYR A 546 -8.60 24.40 -9.09
CA TYR A 546 -7.77 23.60 -9.99
C TYR A 546 -7.94 23.96 -11.49
N MET A 547 -8.37 25.20 -11.80
CA MET A 547 -8.67 25.65 -13.16
C MET A 547 -7.58 26.57 -13.74
N PRO A 548 -6.89 26.19 -14.84
CA PRO A 548 -5.99 27.08 -15.57
C PRO A 548 -6.76 28.06 -16.47
N ASP A 549 -6.06 29.01 -17.11
CA ASP A 549 -6.69 29.95 -18.05
C ASP A 549 -6.94 29.34 -19.43
N TYR A 550 -8.22 29.13 -19.74
CA TYR A 550 -8.73 28.56 -20.98
C TYR A 550 -8.61 29.48 -22.21
N ASP A 551 -8.34 30.78 -22.05
CA ASP A 551 -8.04 31.66 -23.19
C ASP A 551 -6.66 31.34 -23.82
N PHE A 552 -5.79 30.62 -23.10
CA PHE A 552 -4.45 30.19 -23.55
C PHE A 552 -4.35 28.68 -23.86
N ILE A 553 -5.48 28.03 -24.14
CA ILE A 553 -5.59 26.58 -24.38
C ILE A 553 -6.19 26.31 -25.78
N GLU A 554 -5.57 25.44 -26.57
CA GLU A 554 -6.07 25.03 -27.90
C GLU A 554 -6.53 23.55 -27.90
N ILE A 555 -7.83 23.30 -28.07
CA ILE A 555 -8.33 21.97 -28.48
C ILE A 555 -8.44 21.96 -30.01
N ARG A 556 -7.66 21.08 -30.66
CA ARG A 556 -7.49 21.09 -32.12
C ARG A 556 -8.57 20.33 -32.90
N ASN A 557 -9.15 19.28 -32.32
CA ASN A 557 -10.27 18.57 -32.91
C ASN A 557 -11.37 18.26 -31.86
N ALA A 558 -12.23 19.25 -31.62
CA ALA A 558 -13.35 19.16 -30.67
C ALA A 558 -14.43 18.10 -30.99
N SER A 559 -14.27 17.31 -32.08
CA SER A 559 -15.14 16.16 -32.37
C SER A 559 -14.64 14.84 -31.78
N ILE A 560 -13.36 14.76 -31.37
CA ILE A 560 -12.75 13.56 -30.75
C ILE A 560 -11.96 13.89 -29.47
N SER A 561 -11.47 15.12 -29.32
CA SER A 561 -10.74 15.60 -28.14
C SER A 561 -11.61 16.57 -27.34
N THR A 562 -11.59 16.45 -26.01
CA THR A 562 -12.29 17.39 -25.11
C THR A 562 -11.52 17.55 -23.80
N MET A 563 -11.77 18.63 -23.07
CA MET A 563 -11.19 18.83 -21.75
C MET A 563 -11.68 17.75 -20.77
N ASN A 564 -10.77 17.20 -19.97
CA ASN A 564 -11.17 16.24 -18.94
C ASN A 564 -12.02 16.97 -17.87
N THR A 565 -12.95 16.26 -17.25
CA THR A 565 -13.71 16.74 -16.09
C THR A 565 -13.00 16.49 -14.77
N TYR A 566 -11.97 15.64 -14.75
CA TYR A 566 -11.04 15.51 -13.63
C TYR A 566 -9.96 16.60 -13.73
N ALA A 567 -9.81 17.39 -12.66
CA ALA A 567 -8.85 18.49 -12.56
C ALA A 567 -7.72 18.23 -11.53
N GLY A 568 -7.64 17.00 -11.01
CA GLY A 568 -6.71 16.63 -9.93
C GLY A 568 -7.39 16.42 -8.57
N GLY A 569 -6.59 16.54 -7.52
CA GLY A 569 -6.99 16.28 -6.13
C GLY A 569 -5.98 16.88 -5.14
N PRO A 570 -5.98 16.45 -3.86
CA PRO A 570 -5.19 17.12 -2.82
C PRO A 570 -3.66 17.08 -3.02
N PHE A 571 -3.14 16.22 -3.91
CA PHE A 571 -1.70 16.09 -4.17
C PHE A 571 -1.25 16.60 -5.55
N GLN A 572 -2.19 16.91 -6.46
CA GLN A 572 -1.87 17.43 -7.79
C GLN A 572 -3.03 18.28 -8.36
N GLN A 573 -2.73 19.35 -9.09
CA GLN A 573 -3.65 19.82 -10.14
C GLN A 573 -3.34 19.03 -11.40
N ALA A 574 -4.29 18.25 -11.90
CA ALA A 574 -4.15 17.46 -13.12
C ALA A 574 -4.82 18.22 -14.26
N PHE A 575 -4.02 18.91 -15.09
CA PHE A 575 -4.55 19.62 -16.24
C PHE A 575 -4.48 18.71 -17.48
N SER A 576 -5.62 18.17 -17.91
CA SER A 576 -5.67 17.11 -18.92
C SER A 576 -6.81 17.24 -19.95
N ALA A 577 -6.61 16.65 -21.12
CA ALA A 577 -7.64 16.51 -22.15
C ALA A 577 -7.74 15.06 -22.62
N THR A 578 -8.97 14.54 -22.76
CA THR A 578 -9.22 13.19 -23.26
C THR A 578 -9.42 13.20 -24.77
N THR A 579 -8.68 12.37 -25.51
CA THR A 579 -8.84 12.17 -26.96
C THR A 579 -9.31 10.75 -27.26
N MET A 580 -10.44 10.61 -27.95
CA MET A 580 -11.01 9.32 -28.35
C MET A 580 -10.13 8.55 -29.34
N LEU A 581 -9.88 7.28 -29.03
CA LEU A 581 -8.98 6.39 -29.77
C LEU A 581 -9.73 5.41 -30.67
N ASN A 582 -9.00 4.81 -31.63
CA ASN A 582 -9.49 3.66 -32.39
C ASN A 582 -9.24 2.36 -31.60
N THR A 583 -10.24 1.48 -31.55
CA THR A 583 -10.13 0.12 -30.97
C THR A 583 -9.11 -0.79 -31.66
N ASP A 584 -8.62 -0.40 -32.84
CA ASP A 584 -7.60 -1.16 -33.59
C ASP A 584 -6.16 -0.88 -33.15
N TRP A 585 -5.94 0.08 -32.25
CA TRP A 585 -4.65 0.38 -31.61
C TRP A 585 -4.41 -0.42 -30.32
N TYR A 586 -5.21 -1.48 -30.11
CA TYR A 586 -5.20 -2.33 -28.93
C TYR A 586 -4.81 -3.78 -29.26
N GLU A 587 -4.34 -4.53 -28.27
CA GLU A 587 -3.89 -5.91 -28.36
C GLU A 587 -4.98 -6.86 -28.90
N LYS A 588 -6.24 -6.66 -28.50
CA LYS A 588 -7.37 -7.57 -28.75
C LYS A 588 -8.53 -6.82 -29.40
N GLY A 589 -9.18 -7.47 -30.38
CA GLY A 589 -10.31 -6.91 -31.13
C GLY A 589 -10.60 -7.67 -32.42
N GLU A 590 -11.58 -7.21 -33.19
CA GLU A 590 -11.99 -7.85 -34.45
C GLU A 590 -11.19 -7.31 -35.64
N GLY A 591 -10.25 -8.11 -36.15
CA GLY A 591 -9.46 -7.79 -37.34
C GLY A 591 -8.00 -7.42 -37.05
N PRO A 592 -7.27 -6.82 -38.01
CA PRO A 592 -5.86 -6.47 -37.83
C PRO A 592 -5.68 -5.46 -36.70
N ARG A 593 -4.63 -5.64 -35.88
CA ARG A 593 -4.25 -4.72 -34.79
C ARG A 593 -3.01 -3.93 -35.23
N TYR A 594 -2.91 -2.66 -34.83
CA TYR A 594 -1.87 -1.74 -35.27
C TYR A 594 -1.16 -1.06 -34.09
N TYR A 595 0.08 -0.62 -34.32
CA TYR A 595 0.74 0.38 -33.48
C TYR A 595 0.25 1.78 -33.85
N GLN A 596 0.34 2.70 -32.91
CA GLN A 596 -0.02 4.10 -33.07
C GLN A 596 1.00 4.99 -32.37
N ASN A 597 1.41 6.09 -33.01
CA ASN A 597 2.24 7.10 -32.34
C ASN A 597 1.42 7.86 -31.30
N TYR A 598 1.97 8.01 -30.11
CA TYR A 598 1.56 8.97 -29.10
C TYR A 598 2.77 9.87 -28.82
N GLY A 599 2.55 11.16 -28.55
CA GLY A 599 3.68 12.06 -28.30
C GLY A 599 3.27 13.41 -27.75
N TYR A 600 4.26 14.13 -27.22
CA TYR A 600 4.15 15.56 -27.00
C TYR A 600 5.37 16.32 -27.51
N GLU A 601 5.19 17.60 -27.78
CA GLU A 601 6.19 18.57 -28.20
C GLU A 601 6.13 19.76 -27.26
N TYR A 602 7.26 20.12 -26.64
CA TYR A 602 7.33 21.24 -25.71
C TYR A 602 8.58 22.10 -25.87
N LEU A 603 8.40 23.38 -25.57
CA LEU A 603 9.47 24.34 -25.33
C LEU A 603 9.27 24.96 -23.95
N ASN A 604 10.36 25.07 -23.21
CA ASN A 604 10.43 25.48 -21.81
C ASN A 604 10.74 26.98 -21.62
N ASP A 605 10.59 27.77 -22.70
CA ASP A 605 10.74 29.23 -22.65
C ASP A 605 9.65 29.85 -21.76
N ASP A 606 9.99 30.91 -21.02
CA ASP A 606 9.07 31.49 -20.05
C ASP A 606 7.84 32.16 -20.73
N ASP A 607 8.04 32.84 -21.86
CA ASP A 607 7.03 33.66 -22.52
C ASP A 607 6.52 33.05 -23.84
N LEU A 608 7.33 32.24 -24.52
CA LEU A 608 6.97 31.53 -25.77
C LEU A 608 6.83 30.01 -25.57
N GLY A 609 6.95 29.53 -24.33
CA GLY A 609 6.82 28.12 -23.99
C GLY A 609 5.41 27.56 -24.21
N TYR A 610 5.37 26.28 -24.50
CA TYR A 610 4.13 25.52 -24.65
C TYR A 610 4.41 24.03 -24.50
N ILE A 611 3.35 23.25 -24.25
CA ILE A 611 3.32 21.80 -24.47
C ILE A 611 2.18 21.50 -25.44
N ARG A 612 2.40 20.60 -26.39
CA ARG A 612 1.43 20.17 -27.41
C ARG A 612 1.43 18.66 -27.51
N TRP A 613 0.26 18.05 -27.36
CA TRP A 613 0.10 16.60 -27.48
C TRP A 613 -0.35 16.20 -28.88
N TYR A 614 -0.06 14.96 -29.24
CA TYR A 614 -0.37 14.34 -30.52
C TYR A 614 -0.94 12.93 -30.33
N VAL A 615 -1.82 12.55 -31.25
CA VAL A 615 -2.14 11.14 -31.53
C VAL A 615 -1.92 10.93 -33.04
N GLY A 616 -0.95 10.10 -33.40
CA GLY A 616 -0.47 9.98 -34.76
C GLY A 616 0.39 11.19 -35.15
N GLN A 617 -0.01 11.88 -36.23
CA GLN A 617 0.58 13.18 -36.61
C GLN A 617 -0.36 14.36 -36.25
N ASP A 618 -1.59 14.07 -35.82
CA ASP A 618 -2.60 15.08 -35.53
C ASP A 618 -2.43 15.63 -34.10
N PRO A 619 -2.30 16.96 -33.92
CA PRO A 619 -2.24 17.56 -32.60
C PRO A 619 -3.61 17.53 -31.92
N THR A 620 -3.65 17.33 -30.61
CA THR A 620 -4.88 17.17 -29.82
C THR A 620 -5.13 18.38 -28.92
N LEU A 621 -4.29 18.53 -27.90
CA LEU A 621 -4.24 19.64 -26.94
C LEU A 621 -3.01 20.51 -27.21
N THR A 622 -3.11 21.83 -26.98
CA THR A 622 -1.95 22.71 -26.78
C THR A 622 -2.16 23.61 -25.59
N VAL A 623 -1.13 23.72 -24.78
CA VAL A 623 -1.06 24.52 -23.56
C VAL A 623 0.06 25.52 -23.76
N HIS A 624 -0.22 26.81 -23.73
CA HIS A 624 0.82 27.85 -23.74
C HIS A 624 1.23 28.20 -22.30
N SER A 625 2.44 28.72 -22.08
CA SER A 625 2.91 29.09 -20.73
C SER A 625 1.95 30.04 -19.99
N TYR A 626 1.32 30.95 -20.73
CA TYR A 626 0.29 31.88 -20.23
C TYR A 626 -0.96 31.22 -19.62
N ALA A 627 -1.27 29.95 -19.91
CA ALA A 627 -2.36 29.23 -19.25
C ALA A 627 -2.09 28.97 -17.75
N LEU A 628 -0.80 29.05 -17.35
CA LEU A 628 -0.30 28.75 -16.00
C LEU A 628 0.16 30.01 -15.26
N HIS A 629 -0.53 31.12 -15.53
CA HIS A 629 -0.28 32.42 -14.92
C HIS A 629 -0.55 32.42 -13.40
N PRO A 630 -0.17 33.49 -12.66
CA PRO A 630 -0.50 33.66 -11.25
C PRO A 630 -2.00 33.64 -10.98
N ASP A 631 -2.45 32.87 -10.00
CA ASP A 631 -3.82 32.90 -9.47
C ASP A 631 -3.79 32.95 -7.93
N GLY A 632 -4.83 33.50 -7.31
CA GLY A 632 -4.98 33.52 -5.85
C GLY A 632 -3.79 34.08 -5.08
N ASN A 633 -3.06 33.20 -4.40
CA ASN A 633 -1.86 33.50 -3.61
C ASN A 633 -0.56 32.91 -4.21
N ILE A 634 -0.62 32.38 -5.44
CA ILE A 634 0.50 31.76 -6.17
C ILE A 634 0.87 32.57 -7.42
N ASN A 635 2.06 32.30 -7.94
CA ASN A 635 2.73 32.99 -9.03
C ASN A 635 2.83 32.07 -10.26
N TRP A 636 3.64 32.45 -11.25
CA TRP A 636 3.88 31.69 -12.47
C TRP A 636 4.37 30.25 -12.20
N ARG A 637 3.62 29.27 -12.71
CA ARG A 637 4.06 27.87 -12.84
C ARG A 637 4.59 27.70 -14.26
N ARG A 638 5.90 27.84 -14.45
CA ARG A 638 6.50 27.85 -15.78
C ARG A 638 6.48 26.45 -16.39
N ILE A 639 6.61 26.36 -17.71
CA ILE A 639 6.84 25.09 -18.39
C ILE A 639 8.20 24.54 -17.92
N ALA A 640 8.25 23.25 -17.58
CA ALA A 640 9.39 22.63 -16.90
C ALA A 640 10.70 22.77 -17.68
N LYS A 641 11.75 23.22 -17.00
CA LYS A 641 13.15 23.23 -17.49
C LYS A 641 13.97 22.06 -16.94
N GLU A 642 13.36 21.25 -16.07
CA GLU A 642 13.95 20.03 -15.51
C GLU A 642 14.33 19.01 -16.60
N PRO A 643 15.41 18.23 -16.40
CA PRO A 643 15.70 17.08 -17.25
C PRO A 643 14.66 15.98 -17.01
N MET A 644 13.80 15.75 -18.00
CA MET A 644 12.70 14.78 -17.96
C MET A 644 13.20 13.38 -18.35
N SER A 645 13.03 12.40 -17.46
CA SER A 645 13.19 10.98 -17.73
C SER A 645 11.89 10.39 -18.33
N ILE A 646 12.00 9.27 -19.06
CA ILE A 646 10.89 8.60 -19.76
C ILE A 646 10.41 7.40 -18.94
N ILE A 647 9.10 7.24 -18.78
CA ILE A 647 8.46 6.11 -18.10
C ILE A 647 7.44 5.47 -19.04
N MET A 648 7.41 4.14 -19.03
CA MET A 648 6.39 3.33 -19.68
C MET A 648 5.96 2.23 -18.71
N ASN A 649 4.66 2.09 -18.44
CA ASN A 649 4.15 1.09 -17.51
C ASN A 649 2.78 0.53 -17.95
N LEU A 650 2.45 -0.64 -17.42
CA LEU A 650 1.14 -1.25 -17.57
C LEU A 650 0.58 -1.52 -16.18
N GLY A 651 -0.23 -0.60 -15.64
CA GLY A 651 -0.75 -0.70 -14.27
C GLY A 651 -2.20 -1.19 -14.14
N ILE A 652 -2.64 -1.53 -12.91
CA ILE A 652 -4.04 -1.85 -12.59
C ILE A 652 -4.42 -1.45 -11.15
N SER A 653 -5.08 -0.28 -10.99
CA SER A 653 -5.50 0.24 -9.68
C SER A 653 -6.98 0.63 -9.61
N ASN A 654 -7.61 0.35 -8.45
CA ASN A 654 -8.95 0.84 -8.11
C ASN A 654 -8.99 2.36 -7.84
N ASN A 655 -7.85 2.99 -7.56
CA ASN A 655 -7.76 4.45 -7.43
C ASN A 655 -7.69 5.13 -8.81
N TRP A 656 -7.28 4.39 -9.84
CA TRP A 656 -7.22 4.87 -11.22
C TRP A 656 -8.56 4.73 -11.93
N ALA A 657 -9.09 3.50 -12.01
CA ALA A 657 -10.29 3.20 -12.78
C ALA A 657 -11.16 2.13 -12.12
N TYR A 658 -12.45 2.10 -12.50
CA TYR A 658 -13.29 0.92 -12.25
C TYR A 658 -12.77 -0.26 -13.07
N ILE A 659 -12.55 -1.41 -12.43
CA ILE A 659 -11.96 -2.58 -13.09
C ILE A 659 -13.06 -3.59 -13.47
N ASP A 660 -13.25 -3.82 -14.77
CA ASP A 660 -14.12 -4.90 -15.27
C ASP A 660 -13.37 -6.24 -15.35
N TRP A 661 -13.17 -6.86 -14.18
CA TRP A 661 -12.48 -8.14 -14.00
C TRP A 661 -12.97 -9.28 -14.90
N ASN A 662 -14.23 -9.26 -15.35
CA ASN A 662 -14.78 -10.32 -16.21
C ASN A 662 -14.38 -10.17 -17.69
N SER A 663 -13.93 -8.96 -18.09
CA SER A 663 -13.57 -8.62 -19.46
C SER A 663 -12.06 -8.45 -19.66
N ILE A 664 -11.25 -8.57 -18.60
CA ILE A 664 -9.78 -8.58 -18.66
C ILE A 664 -9.30 -10.04 -18.72
N SER A 665 -8.99 -10.50 -19.93
CA SER A 665 -8.52 -11.87 -20.18
C SER A 665 -7.00 -11.93 -20.07
N PHE A 666 -6.46 -12.24 -18.90
CA PHE A 666 -5.02 -12.38 -18.67
C PHE A 666 -4.39 -13.58 -19.43
N PRO A 667 -3.11 -13.49 -19.86
CA PRO A 667 -2.26 -12.30 -19.83
C PRO A 667 -2.75 -11.19 -20.78
N VAL A 668 -2.44 -9.95 -20.43
CA VAL A 668 -2.64 -8.77 -21.29
C VAL A 668 -1.29 -8.11 -21.53
N ILE A 669 -1.08 -7.59 -22.73
CA ILE A 669 0.25 -7.19 -23.20
C ILE A 669 0.18 -5.81 -23.84
N MET A 670 0.94 -4.87 -23.28
CA MET A 670 1.27 -3.61 -23.93
C MET A 670 2.58 -3.79 -24.71
N GLN A 671 2.63 -3.29 -25.94
CA GLN A 671 3.83 -3.36 -26.78
C GLN A 671 4.23 -1.97 -27.27
N VAL A 672 5.52 -1.66 -27.17
CA VAL A 672 6.14 -0.43 -27.67
C VAL A 672 7.10 -0.81 -28.81
N ASP A 673 6.85 -0.21 -29.96
CA ASP A 673 7.52 -0.43 -31.25
C ASP A 673 8.77 0.47 -31.36
N TYR A 674 8.68 1.74 -30.92
CA TYR A 674 9.87 2.57 -30.70
C TYR A 674 9.61 3.72 -29.71
N VAL A 675 10.70 4.29 -29.18
CA VAL A 675 10.76 5.60 -28.52
C VAL A 675 11.71 6.49 -29.34
N ARG A 676 11.30 7.73 -29.67
CA ARG A 676 12.13 8.69 -30.42
C ARG A 676 12.02 10.09 -29.81
N VAL A 677 13.14 10.79 -29.68
CA VAL A 677 13.22 12.17 -29.15
C VAL A 677 13.93 13.08 -30.14
N TYR A 678 13.30 14.23 -30.43
CA TYR A 678 13.76 15.27 -31.35
C TYR A 678 13.94 16.58 -30.60
N GLN A 679 14.97 17.37 -30.91
CA GLN A 679 15.24 18.64 -30.21
C GLN A 679 15.65 19.76 -31.18
N PRO A 680 15.47 21.04 -30.80
CA PRO A 680 16.05 22.16 -31.54
C PRO A 680 17.56 21.99 -31.69
N SER A 681 18.09 22.26 -32.89
CA SER A 681 19.51 22.06 -33.23
C SER A 681 20.49 22.91 -32.41
N ASN A 682 19.99 23.93 -31.70
CA ASN A 682 20.70 24.85 -30.83
C ASN A 682 20.46 24.59 -29.32
N ALA A 683 19.55 23.69 -28.97
CA ALA A 683 19.14 23.38 -27.59
C ALA A 683 18.98 21.86 -27.40
N THR A 684 20.01 21.11 -27.83
CA THR A 684 20.08 19.65 -27.67
C THR A 684 20.67 19.30 -26.30
N ASN A 685 19.93 18.55 -25.50
CA ASN A 685 20.38 17.95 -24.24
C ASN A 685 19.72 16.58 -24.03
N VAL A 686 20.54 15.55 -23.85
CA VAL A 686 20.18 14.14 -23.62
C VAL A 686 20.79 13.58 -22.31
N GLY A 687 21.16 14.48 -21.39
CA GLY A 687 21.74 14.18 -20.08
C GLY A 687 20.82 14.57 -18.93
N CYS A 688 20.96 13.88 -17.81
CA CYS A 688 20.17 14.11 -16.59
C CYS A 688 20.77 15.18 -15.64
N ASP A 689 21.93 15.75 -16.00
CA ASP A 689 22.67 16.73 -15.19
C ASP A 689 23.06 17.97 -16.04
N PRO A 690 22.12 18.88 -16.38
CA PRO A 690 22.40 20.16 -17.01
C PRO A 690 23.14 21.13 -16.08
N ASP A 691 24.06 21.94 -16.60
CA ASP A 691 24.83 22.95 -15.81
C ASP A 691 23.92 23.93 -15.03
N ASP A 692 22.74 24.25 -15.57
CA ASP A 692 21.77 25.19 -14.99
C ASP A 692 20.67 24.50 -14.16
N TYR A 693 20.43 23.20 -14.39
CA TYR A 693 19.45 22.35 -13.69
C TYR A 693 20.07 21.06 -13.10
N PRO A 694 21.20 21.12 -12.36
CA PRO A 694 21.92 19.93 -11.93
C PRO A 694 21.07 19.03 -11.02
N THR A 695 21.31 17.72 -11.08
CA THR A 695 20.64 16.70 -10.28
C THR A 695 21.60 15.65 -9.70
N TYR A 696 22.75 15.38 -10.34
CA TYR A 696 23.63 14.25 -10.01
C TYR A 696 24.14 14.30 -8.56
N ASP A 697 24.83 15.37 -8.18
CA ASP A 697 25.39 15.52 -6.83
C ASP A 697 24.31 15.50 -5.75
N TYR A 698 23.11 16.02 -6.04
CA TYR A 698 21.97 15.97 -5.11
C TYR A 698 21.45 14.54 -4.95
N ILE A 699 21.24 13.81 -6.04
CA ILE A 699 20.80 12.40 -5.99
C ILE A 699 21.82 11.54 -5.25
N GLN A 700 23.12 11.71 -5.51
CA GLN A 700 24.19 10.98 -4.82
C GLN A 700 24.25 11.27 -3.31
N GLN A 701 23.99 12.51 -2.88
CA GLN A 701 23.91 12.85 -1.45
C GLN A 701 22.67 12.26 -0.75
N HIS A 702 21.59 12.01 -1.49
CA HIS A 702 20.30 11.58 -0.95
C HIS A 702 19.91 10.14 -1.36
N LEU A 703 20.89 9.35 -1.82
CA LEU A 703 20.69 8.10 -2.57
C LEU A 703 19.73 7.09 -1.90
N ASN A 704 19.70 7.04 -0.56
CA ASN A 704 18.78 6.19 0.21
C ASN A 704 17.29 6.39 -0.18
N VAL A 705 16.83 7.63 -0.43
CA VAL A 705 15.43 7.87 -0.84
C VAL A 705 15.14 7.51 -2.30
N TYR A 706 16.17 7.28 -3.12
CA TYR A 706 16.07 6.86 -4.52
C TYR A 706 16.26 5.34 -4.70
N GLU A 707 16.79 4.63 -3.70
CA GLU A 707 17.06 3.18 -3.76
C GLU A 707 16.14 2.34 -2.86
N ASN A 708 15.55 2.92 -1.80
CA ASN A 708 14.71 2.18 -0.86
C ASN A 708 13.22 2.49 -1.02
N VAL A 709 12.50 1.60 -1.71
CA VAL A 709 11.04 1.68 -1.97
C VAL A 709 10.17 1.73 -0.71
N ASN A 710 10.69 1.30 0.44
CA ASN A 710 9.94 1.26 1.71
C ASN A 710 9.88 2.64 2.40
N LEU A 711 10.57 3.66 1.86
CA LEU A 711 10.59 5.01 2.42
C LEU A 711 9.47 5.86 1.81
N THR A 712 8.53 6.27 2.66
CA THR A 712 7.38 7.11 2.26
C THR A 712 7.63 8.61 2.40
N SER A 713 8.70 9.03 3.09
CA SER A 713 9.06 10.43 3.29
C SER A 713 10.58 10.65 3.30
N PHE A 714 11.00 11.85 2.96
CA PHE A 714 12.40 12.29 2.91
C PHE A 714 13.06 12.20 4.30
N GLU A 715 12.31 12.51 5.36
CA GLU A 715 12.79 12.38 6.74
C GLU A 715 12.95 10.93 7.20
N ALA A 716 12.12 10.00 6.69
CA ALA A 716 12.33 8.55 6.90
C ALA A 716 13.63 8.06 6.23
N GLY A 717 14.11 8.76 5.20
CA GLY A 717 15.43 8.54 4.60
C GLY A 717 16.61 9.01 5.46
N GLY A 718 16.37 9.66 6.59
CA GLY A 718 17.42 10.19 7.48
C GLY A 718 17.87 11.62 7.15
N TYR A 719 17.14 12.32 6.29
CA TYR A 719 17.42 13.70 5.88
C TYR A 719 16.50 14.69 6.63
N THR A 720 16.77 16.00 6.51
CA THR A 720 15.94 17.06 7.12
C THR A 720 15.26 17.85 6.01
N PHE A 721 13.96 18.14 6.13
CA PHE A 721 13.25 18.93 5.13
C PHE A 721 13.86 20.35 5.03
N PRO A 722 14.32 20.83 3.85
CA PRO A 722 15.01 22.10 3.73
C PRO A 722 14.13 23.31 4.10
N LYS A 723 14.66 24.19 4.95
CA LYS A 723 13.97 25.43 5.35
C LYS A 723 14.03 26.48 4.26
N ASN A 724 13.02 27.34 4.23
CA ASN A 724 12.96 28.50 3.33
C ASN A 724 12.77 29.82 4.11
N THR A 725 13.00 30.95 3.44
CA THR A 725 12.91 32.28 4.06
C THR A 725 11.54 32.64 4.63
N LEU A 726 10.46 32.03 4.16
CA LEU A 726 9.09 32.25 4.67
C LEU A 726 8.85 31.49 5.99
N THR A 727 9.41 30.28 6.11
CA THR A 727 9.44 29.50 7.36
C THR A 727 10.48 29.99 8.36
N GLY A 728 11.52 30.68 7.88
CA GLY A 728 12.57 31.30 8.68
C GLY A 728 13.94 30.61 8.54
N CYS A 729 14.96 31.40 8.22
CA CYS A 729 16.36 31.01 8.35
C CYS A 729 16.89 31.45 9.73
N HIS A 730 17.77 30.67 10.34
CA HIS A 730 18.36 30.92 11.67
C HIS A 730 19.86 31.20 11.59
#